data_AF-A0A9P8UNZ8-F1
#
_entry.id   AF-A0A9P8UNZ8-F1
#
_cell.length_a   1.000
_cell.length_b   1.000
_cell.length_c   1.000
_cell.angle_alpha   90.00
_cell.angle_beta   90.00
_cell.angle_gamma   90.00
#
_symmetry.space_group_name_H-M   'P 1'
#
loop_
_entity.id
_entity.type
_entity.pdbx_description
1 polymer ?
#
loop_
_entity_poly.entity_id
_entity_poly.type
_entity_poly.pdbx_seq_one_letter_code
_entity_poly.pdbx_strand_id
1 'polypeptide(L)'
;MHQLAAIHIISPDGISHTFNNRANGYSRGEGIGSLIVKSLSNAIRDGDTIRAVIKGSRPGGSSDLIRDVYREAGLPLDKTDYVELHGTSTPVGDPLELSAIAATFGSSRTPSQPLYVGSIKQAVGHTKGCASLAGLFKSMLCLEKGIVLPTAEVDQVNPKRKLVDWNLALPERAMDWPSSGCRRISVNSFGFGGANAHVILDDAHHYTQAHALKGKHSTTSTKTSLWYRRTDSVLDITMYTPMGALMIALVDLLAEYSIRPKAVVGHSSGKIAATYAAGIPTHEDAIKVAYLRGVYSERVSQGPRSGRMLAAGISEQETHIYPKAMPSECVVIACVNSPKSVTLSSDVEYIDQLEIDILKDSKFARKLRVATVYHSPLMRMVAEDCMSAMIDADNGEPQDTATVPMFSSVTAPLVQIMELVDKKLPSELPYTSILVSGEDAVTTYLKAAGHVWALGMPVSLDNANQNKPSQAVQVAVDLPSYPWNHEKVYWHESAATKEQRLGQKARTDLLGIAVEHQNPLEPQWRNYLRVRENPWIEDHKITGATLYPGAGMLIMVLEAVREITGGEKSAKGIEFVDVHFDRGLVIPSEGSAKTLLRIQTPHDAESSHYNSAIFSRIGEGSWTKHCFVNSSIVSEGTNVDGGSDLASFEWETQISAFDAIKRLPSREVDVKKFYESLDNVGMNYGPSFRNLASLTVSPENGCSHGTVKIPDTRSVMPYEYEFPHIIDPATLDAIFHLLAAVPYLLERLFISFKQPQGAGSVFTGFGQKANRSDKQLAADLVVSDECWSEPKVIVKGLIMRQVSSDLSNIFSDSAMTSEKKTTNIVWKADPESLLRRSEAAVPSYIEIAGLQGWLELECHKSNGLRVLLVGNTLDGDVLS
;
A
#
# COMPACT_ATOMS: atom_id res chain seq x y z
N MET A 1 6.99 10.05 8.12
CA MET A 1 7.10 10.15 6.64
C MET A 1 7.84 11.40 6.18
N HIS A 2 7.54 12.59 6.73
CA HIS A 2 8.26 13.83 6.38
C HIS A 2 9.79 13.75 6.48
N GLN A 3 10.36 13.00 7.44
CA GLN A 3 11.83 12.82 7.54
C GLN A 3 12.45 12.03 6.37
N LEU A 4 11.74 11.08 5.76
CA LEU A 4 12.25 10.29 4.61
C LEU A 4 12.10 11.05 3.29
N ALA A 5 11.05 11.86 3.15
CA ALA A 5 10.89 12.78 2.03
C ALA A 5 11.89 13.94 2.11
N ALA A 6 12.17 14.44 3.32
CA ALA A 6 13.15 15.51 3.58
C ALA A 6 14.62 15.11 3.29
N ILE A 7 14.90 13.83 3.06
CA ILE A 7 16.22 13.32 2.62
C ILE A 7 16.20 12.80 1.17
N HIS A 8 15.13 13.06 0.42
CA HIS A 8 14.99 12.78 -1.03
C HIS A 8 15.23 11.31 -1.45
N ILE A 9 14.83 10.35 -0.62
CA ILE A 9 15.01 8.91 -0.92
C ILE A 9 13.79 8.31 -1.63
N ILE A 10 12.60 8.89 -1.43
CA ILE A 10 11.35 8.44 -2.05
C ILE A 10 11.16 9.21 -3.36
N SER A 11 10.84 8.49 -4.44
CA SER A 11 10.51 9.14 -5.71
C SER A 11 9.22 9.97 -5.59
N PRO A 12 9.19 11.24 -6.04
CA PRO A 12 7.99 12.06 -6.10
C PRO A 12 6.89 11.50 -7.01
N ASP A 13 7.26 10.79 -8.08
CA ASP A 13 6.31 10.19 -9.03
C ASP A 13 5.89 8.76 -8.65
N GLY A 14 6.44 8.22 -7.56
CA GLY A 14 6.11 6.89 -7.09
C GLY A 14 6.62 5.77 -8.01
N ILE A 15 7.64 6.01 -8.85
CA ILE A 15 8.28 5.00 -9.71
C ILE A 15 9.78 4.87 -9.35
N SER A 16 10.30 3.64 -9.36
CA SER A 16 11.74 3.36 -9.20
C SER A 16 12.43 3.32 -10.57
N HIS A 17 12.84 4.48 -11.10
CA HIS A 17 13.58 4.67 -12.36
C HIS A 17 15.03 4.13 -12.34
N THR A 18 15.19 2.86 -11.97
CA THR A 18 16.51 2.23 -11.81
C THR A 18 17.23 2.21 -13.16
N PHE A 19 18.51 2.58 -13.20
CA PHE A 19 19.29 2.68 -14.45
C PHE A 19 18.86 3.75 -15.48
N ASN A 20 17.71 4.40 -15.30
CA ASN A 20 17.24 5.51 -16.12
C ASN A 20 17.87 6.87 -15.73
N ASN A 21 17.89 7.85 -16.63
CA ASN A 21 18.35 9.24 -16.36
C ASN A 21 17.39 10.02 -15.44
N ARG A 22 16.12 9.58 -15.32
CA ARG A 22 15.09 10.13 -14.44
C ARG A 22 15.17 9.66 -12.97
N ALA A 23 16.18 8.87 -12.61
CA ALA A 23 16.37 8.36 -11.25
C ALA A 23 16.34 9.48 -10.18
N ASN A 24 15.32 9.45 -9.33
CA ASN A 24 14.97 10.51 -8.36
C ASN A 24 14.53 9.94 -6.99
N GLY A 25 14.84 8.68 -6.69
CA GLY A 25 14.41 7.95 -5.51
C GLY A 25 13.77 6.60 -5.84
N TYR A 26 13.37 5.84 -4.82
CA TYR A 26 12.62 4.59 -5.00
C TYR A 26 11.12 4.79 -4.81
N SER A 27 10.34 4.00 -5.54
CA SER A 27 8.93 3.71 -5.24
C SER A 27 8.80 2.69 -4.12
N ARG A 28 7.85 2.86 -3.21
CA ARG A 28 7.55 1.83 -2.21
C ARG A 28 6.70 0.74 -2.83
N GLY A 29 7.16 -0.51 -2.70
CA GLY A 29 6.36 -1.69 -2.96
C GLY A 29 5.86 -2.32 -1.66
N GLU A 30 4.85 -3.17 -1.78
CA GLU A 30 4.44 -4.12 -0.73
C GLU A 30 4.69 -5.53 -1.24
N GLY A 31 5.16 -6.41 -0.37
CA GLY A 31 5.45 -7.79 -0.76
C GLY A 31 5.69 -8.67 0.45
N ILE A 32 5.15 -9.88 0.38
CA ILE A 32 5.40 -10.98 1.32
C ILE A 32 6.03 -12.10 0.51
N GLY A 33 7.16 -12.62 0.99
CA GLY A 33 7.89 -13.68 0.33
C GLY A 33 8.35 -14.71 1.36
N SER A 34 8.29 -15.98 0.98
CA SER A 34 8.77 -17.10 1.79
C SER A 34 9.66 -17.98 0.93
N LEU A 35 10.82 -18.37 1.47
CA LEU A 35 11.76 -19.28 0.83
C LEU A 35 12.05 -20.43 1.79
N ILE A 36 11.85 -21.66 1.31
CA ILE A 36 12.24 -22.86 2.05
C ILE A 36 13.69 -23.17 1.69
N VAL A 37 14.57 -23.14 2.69
CA VAL A 37 16.01 -23.42 2.52
C VAL A 37 16.36 -24.68 3.30
N LYS A 38 17.05 -25.61 2.62
CA LYS A 38 17.56 -26.86 3.20
C LYS A 38 19.01 -27.04 2.76
N SER A 39 19.79 -27.81 3.53
CA SER A 39 21.05 -28.33 2.99
C SER A 39 20.74 -29.16 1.75
N LEU A 40 21.62 -29.12 0.76
CA LEU A 40 21.43 -29.85 -0.50
C LEU A 40 21.24 -31.36 -0.26
N SER A 41 21.97 -31.92 0.71
CA SER A 41 21.84 -33.33 1.10
C SER A 41 20.44 -33.66 1.64
N ASN A 42 19.84 -32.77 2.44
CA ASN A 42 18.51 -33.00 2.98
C ASN A 42 17.43 -32.84 1.90
N ALA A 43 17.56 -31.85 1.00
CA ALA A 43 16.65 -31.70 -0.12
C ALA A 43 16.68 -32.94 -1.05
N ILE A 44 17.86 -33.48 -1.34
CA ILE A 44 18.02 -34.72 -2.12
C ILE A 44 17.42 -35.92 -1.38
N ARG A 45 17.76 -36.10 -0.10
CA ARG A 45 17.25 -37.21 0.73
C ARG A 45 15.72 -37.20 0.80
N ASP A 46 15.13 -36.03 0.97
CA ASP A 46 13.69 -35.86 1.15
C ASP A 46 12.94 -35.80 -0.21
N GLY A 47 13.67 -35.84 -1.33
CA GLY A 47 13.10 -35.88 -2.68
C GLY A 47 12.47 -34.55 -3.12
N ASP A 48 12.89 -33.44 -2.51
CA ASP A 48 12.39 -32.09 -2.82
C ASP A 48 12.87 -31.60 -4.19
N THR A 49 12.05 -30.79 -4.86
CA THR A 49 12.46 -30.12 -6.09
C THR A 49 13.36 -28.93 -5.79
N ILE A 50 14.63 -29.05 -6.16
CA ILE A 50 15.65 -28.01 -5.99
C ILE A 50 15.44 -26.94 -7.08
N ARG A 51 15.18 -25.71 -6.63
CA ARG A 51 14.93 -24.56 -7.50
C ARG A 51 16.24 -23.84 -7.90
N ALA A 52 17.12 -23.64 -6.93
CA ALA A 52 18.48 -23.12 -7.11
C ALA A 52 19.36 -23.60 -5.94
N VAL A 53 20.68 -23.49 -6.10
CA VAL A 53 21.65 -23.85 -5.06
C VAL A 53 22.33 -22.58 -4.52
N ILE A 54 22.18 -22.31 -3.23
CA ILE A 54 22.86 -21.21 -2.56
C ILE A 54 24.31 -21.63 -2.28
N LYS A 55 25.28 -20.95 -2.91
CA LYS A 55 26.72 -21.25 -2.77
C LYS A 55 27.41 -20.46 -1.68
N GLY A 56 26.91 -19.27 -1.41
CA GLY A 56 27.44 -18.37 -0.39
C GLY A 56 26.40 -17.31 -0.07
N SER A 57 26.31 -16.95 1.21
CA SER A 57 25.44 -15.87 1.68
C SER A 57 26.05 -15.28 2.93
N ARG A 58 26.19 -13.94 2.99
CA ARG A 58 26.71 -13.26 4.16
C ARG A 58 26.09 -11.88 4.33
N PRO A 59 25.66 -11.51 5.55
CA PRO A 59 25.40 -10.12 5.90
C PRO A 59 26.71 -9.42 6.26
N GLY A 60 26.85 -8.14 5.92
CA GLY A 60 28.00 -7.34 6.34
C GLY A 60 27.95 -5.90 5.86
N GLY A 61 28.62 -4.99 6.58
CA GLY A 61 28.79 -3.60 6.18
C GLY A 61 30.11 -3.32 5.45
N SER A 62 30.93 -4.36 5.22
CA SER A 62 32.25 -4.21 4.58
C SER A 62 32.10 -3.83 3.11
N SER A 63 32.94 -2.90 2.65
CA SER A 63 33.10 -2.57 1.23
C SER A 63 33.57 -3.74 0.37
N ASP A 64 34.16 -4.77 1.00
CA ASP A 64 34.68 -5.98 0.33
C ASP A 64 33.75 -7.20 0.42
N LEU A 65 32.50 -7.03 0.89
CA LEU A 65 31.54 -8.12 1.12
C LEU A 65 31.45 -9.12 -0.05
N ILE A 66 31.40 -8.63 -1.29
CA ILE A 66 31.33 -9.49 -2.49
C ILE A 66 32.57 -10.39 -2.58
N ARG A 67 33.77 -9.83 -2.43
CA ARG A 67 35.02 -10.59 -2.56
C ARG A 67 35.14 -11.63 -1.45
N ASP A 68 34.71 -11.29 -0.24
CA ASP A 68 34.75 -12.20 0.90
C ASP A 68 33.83 -13.41 0.69
N VAL A 69 32.58 -13.19 0.24
CA VAL A 69 31.63 -14.29 -0.03
C VAL A 69 32.12 -15.19 -1.15
N TYR A 70 32.70 -14.63 -2.22
CA TYR A 70 33.27 -15.44 -3.31
C TYR A 70 34.50 -16.24 -2.87
N ARG A 71 35.37 -15.64 -2.04
CA ARG A 71 36.54 -16.31 -1.49
C ARG A 71 36.14 -17.48 -0.59
N GLU A 72 35.18 -17.28 0.30
CA GLU A 72 34.64 -18.33 1.18
C GLU A 72 33.96 -19.45 0.39
N ALA A 73 33.24 -19.10 -0.68
CA ALA A 73 32.61 -20.08 -1.57
C ALA A 73 33.62 -20.81 -2.49
N GLY A 74 34.87 -20.35 -2.56
CA GLY A 74 35.89 -20.89 -3.46
C GLY A 74 35.57 -20.66 -4.93
N LEU A 75 34.90 -19.56 -5.27
CA LEU A 75 34.40 -19.27 -6.61
C LEU A 75 35.13 -18.09 -7.25
N PRO A 76 35.48 -18.16 -8.54
CA PRO A 76 36.01 -17.03 -9.27
C PRO A 76 34.89 -16.05 -9.69
N LEU A 77 35.19 -14.75 -9.70
CA LEU A 77 34.24 -13.68 -10.03
C LEU A 77 33.84 -13.66 -11.51
N ASP A 78 34.71 -14.14 -12.41
CA ASP A 78 34.51 -14.16 -13.87
C ASP A 78 33.48 -15.20 -14.33
N LYS A 79 32.98 -16.07 -13.44
CA LYS A 79 31.95 -17.07 -13.73
C LYS A 79 30.53 -16.65 -13.38
N THR A 80 30.35 -15.43 -12.88
CA THR A 80 29.01 -14.91 -12.52
C THR A 80 28.49 -14.06 -13.64
N ASP A 81 27.49 -14.51 -14.37
CA ASP A 81 27.06 -13.85 -15.62
C ASP A 81 26.06 -12.72 -15.40
N TYR A 82 25.35 -12.76 -14.27
CA TYR A 82 24.34 -11.76 -13.95
C TYR A 82 24.38 -11.35 -12.48
N VAL A 83 24.20 -10.07 -12.21
CA VAL A 83 23.99 -9.54 -10.85
C VAL A 83 22.65 -8.82 -10.75
N GLU A 84 21.80 -9.33 -9.86
CA GLU A 84 20.59 -8.64 -9.42
C GLU A 84 20.98 -7.61 -8.36
N LEU A 85 20.97 -6.34 -8.75
CA LEU A 85 21.38 -5.22 -7.92
C LEU A 85 20.30 -4.84 -6.90
N HIS A 86 20.73 -4.14 -5.87
CA HIS A 86 19.80 -3.47 -4.98
C HIS A 86 19.05 -2.37 -5.75
N GLY A 87 19.71 -1.53 -6.54
CA GLY A 87 19.07 -0.68 -7.56
C GLY A 87 17.89 0.14 -7.02
N THR A 88 18.19 1.12 -6.17
CA THR A 88 17.18 1.95 -5.49
C THR A 88 16.71 3.13 -6.31
N SER A 89 17.23 3.33 -7.52
CA SER A 89 16.90 4.51 -8.33
C SER A 89 17.25 5.82 -7.61
N THR A 90 18.13 5.76 -6.60
CA THR A 90 18.59 6.97 -5.92
C THR A 90 19.75 7.59 -6.71
N PRO A 91 19.81 8.93 -6.85
CA PRO A 91 20.88 9.61 -7.58
C PRO A 91 22.29 9.28 -7.08
N VAL A 92 22.43 8.90 -5.80
CA VAL A 92 23.70 8.59 -5.14
C VAL A 92 23.92 7.08 -5.00
N GLY A 93 22.90 6.31 -4.62
CA GLY A 93 23.06 4.88 -4.31
C GLY A 93 23.34 4.02 -5.54
N ASP A 94 22.63 4.25 -6.65
CA ASP A 94 22.82 3.47 -7.87
C ASP A 94 24.24 3.60 -8.46
N PRO A 95 24.84 4.80 -8.59
CA PRO A 95 26.23 4.93 -9.02
C PRO A 95 27.24 4.26 -8.08
N LEU A 96 27.04 4.35 -6.75
CA LEU A 96 27.92 3.71 -5.77
C LEU A 96 27.88 2.19 -5.89
N GLU A 97 26.68 1.61 -6.02
CA GLU A 97 26.52 0.17 -6.21
C GLU A 97 27.18 -0.30 -7.51
N LEU A 98 26.89 0.38 -8.63
CA LEU A 98 27.48 0.02 -9.93
C LEU A 98 29.01 0.13 -9.92
N SER A 99 29.57 1.15 -9.27
CA SER A 99 31.01 1.30 -9.11
C SER A 99 31.62 0.15 -8.30
N ALA A 100 30.94 -0.33 -7.26
CA ALA A 100 31.41 -1.49 -6.48
C ALA A 100 31.36 -2.78 -7.30
N ILE A 101 30.34 -2.96 -8.14
CA ILE A 101 30.23 -4.09 -9.07
C ILE A 101 31.31 -4.02 -10.16
N ALA A 102 31.59 -2.84 -10.69
CA ALA A 102 32.67 -2.62 -11.64
C ALA A 102 34.04 -2.99 -11.04
N ALA A 103 34.33 -2.51 -9.83
CA ALA A 103 35.59 -2.78 -9.14
C ALA A 103 35.78 -4.25 -8.73
N THR A 104 34.69 -5.03 -8.65
CA THR A 104 34.72 -6.45 -8.29
C THR A 104 34.59 -7.32 -9.55
N PHE A 105 33.37 -7.55 -10.01
CA PHE A 105 33.09 -8.37 -11.18
C PHE A 105 33.60 -7.77 -12.49
N GLY A 106 33.35 -6.47 -12.74
CA GLY A 106 33.74 -5.81 -13.98
C GLY A 106 35.25 -5.86 -14.26
N SER A 107 36.06 -5.79 -13.20
CA SER A 107 37.53 -5.92 -13.28
C SER A 107 38.02 -7.31 -13.72
N SER A 108 37.17 -8.33 -13.61
CA SER A 108 37.45 -9.70 -14.05
C SER A 108 36.82 -10.03 -15.42
N ARG A 109 36.22 -9.05 -16.09
CA ARG A 109 35.47 -9.19 -17.33
C ARG A 109 36.15 -8.45 -18.49
N THR A 110 35.66 -8.69 -19.70
CA THR A 110 36.10 -8.01 -20.94
C THR A 110 34.92 -7.34 -21.62
N PRO A 111 35.13 -6.32 -22.48
CA PRO A 111 34.03 -5.68 -23.21
C PRO A 111 33.22 -6.65 -24.09
N SER A 112 33.85 -7.71 -24.61
CA SER A 112 33.20 -8.75 -25.41
C SER A 112 32.40 -9.77 -24.59
N GLN A 113 32.63 -9.85 -23.28
CA GLN A 113 31.90 -10.72 -22.35
C GLN A 113 31.56 -9.91 -21.09
N PRO A 114 30.65 -8.93 -21.19
CA PRO A 114 30.31 -8.07 -20.08
C PRO A 114 29.57 -8.86 -18.99
N LEU A 115 29.59 -8.33 -17.77
CA LEU A 115 28.67 -8.74 -16.73
C LEU A 115 27.31 -8.10 -16.96
N TYR A 116 26.25 -8.89 -17.00
CA TYR A 116 24.90 -8.33 -17.06
C TYR A 116 24.42 -7.92 -15.66
N VAL A 117 23.75 -6.77 -15.57
CA VAL A 117 23.17 -6.29 -14.31
C VAL A 117 21.70 -5.91 -14.50
N GLY A 118 20.92 -5.96 -13.42
CA GLY A 118 19.54 -5.54 -13.45
C GLY A 118 18.91 -5.41 -12.06
N SER A 119 17.65 -4.95 -12.01
CA SER A 119 16.90 -4.82 -10.75
C SER A 119 15.41 -5.09 -11.00
N ILE A 120 14.76 -5.77 -10.07
CA ILE A 120 13.30 -6.02 -10.08
C ILE A 120 12.51 -4.83 -9.54
N LYS A 121 13.14 -3.88 -8.82
CA LYS A 121 12.43 -2.84 -8.07
C LYS A 121 11.69 -1.84 -8.93
N GLN A 122 12.01 -1.77 -10.22
CA GLN A 122 11.23 -1.00 -11.17
C GLN A 122 9.88 -1.68 -11.47
N ALA A 123 9.83 -3.01 -11.50
CA ALA A 123 8.61 -3.77 -11.78
C ALA A 123 7.68 -3.92 -10.57
N VAL A 124 8.23 -4.06 -9.36
CA VAL A 124 7.44 -4.38 -8.14
C VAL A 124 7.53 -3.32 -7.04
N GLY A 125 8.23 -2.21 -7.30
CA GLY A 125 8.61 -1.25 -6.28
C GLY A 125 9.66 -1.81 -5.31
N HIS A 126 10.14 -0.96 -4.40
CA HIS A 126 11.00 -1.39 -3.31
C HIS A 126 10.14 -1.95 -2.16
N THR A 127 10.00 -3.28 -2.10
CA THR A 127 9.20 -4.02 -1.09
C THR A 127 9.82 -4.08 0.32
N LYS A 128 10.68 -3.09 0.64
CA LYS A 128 11.40 -2.94 1.91
C LYS A 128 12.04 -4.24 2.43
N GLY A 129 11.54 -4.80 3.54
CA GLY A 129 12.07 -6.02 4.13
C GLY A 129 12.01 -7.24 3.19
N CYS A 130 11.11 -7.23 2.21
CA CYS A 130 10.98 -8.29 1.20
C CYS A 130 11.78 -8.02 -0.09
N ALA A 131 12.52 -6.91 -0.17
CA ALA A 131 13.19 -6.50 -1.41
C ALA A 131 14.29 -7.47 -1.85
N SER A 132 14.98 -8.10 -0.90
CA SER A 132 15.97 -9.15 -1.18
C SER A 132 15.32 -10.40 -1.76
N LEU A 133 14.20 -10.85 -1.18
CA LEU A 133 13.45 -12.01 -1.65
C LEU A 133 12.87 -11.80 -3.05
N ALA A 134 12.37 -10.60 -3.35
CA ALA A 134 11.93 -10.26 -4.70
C ALA A 134 13.06 -10.45 -5.73
N GLY A 135 14.28 -9.96 -5.44
CA GLY A 135 15.45 -10.16 -6.28
C GLY A 135 15.87 -11.64 -6.39
N LEU A 136 15.81 -12.39 -5.28
CA LEU A 136 16.07 -13.83 -5.27
C LEU A 136 15.06 -14.60 -6.13
N PHE A 137 13.76 -14.30 -6.05
CA PHE A 137 12.74 -14.98 -6.84
C PHE A 137 12.91 -14.75 -8.34
N LYS A 138 13.16 -13.51 -8.77
CA LYS A 138 13.53 -13.22 -10.17
C LYS A 138 14.77 -14.01 -10.58
N SER A 139 15.80 -14.00 -9.74
CA SER A 139 17.06 -14.71 -10.01
C SER A 139 16.86 -16.22 -10.16
N MET A 140 16.09 -16.85 -9.28
CA MET A 140 15.76 -18.28 -9.36
C MET A 140 15.02 -18.62 -10.66
N LEU A 141 14.03 -17.79 -11.05
CA LEU A 141 13.31 -17.98 -12.32
C LEU A 141 14.23 -17.82 -13.54
N CYS A 142 15.13 -16.83 -13.52
CA CYS A 142 16.14 -16.66 -14.56
C CYS A 142 17.06 -17.89 -14.70
N LEU A 143 17.53 -18.45 -13.58
CA LEU A 143 18.36 -19.66 -13.57
C LEU A 143 17.61 -20.89 -14.11
N GLU A 144 16.37 -21.09 -13.65
CA GLU A 144 15.51 -22.21 -14.05
C GLU A 144 15.25 -22.20 -15.55
N LYS A 145 14.88 -21.04 -16.10
CA LYS A 145 14.55 -20.89 -17.52
C LYS A 145 15.78 -20.70 -18.41
N GLY A 146 16.91 -20.31 -17.83
CA GLY A 146 18.12 -20.00 -18.61
C GLY A 146 17.98 -18.74 -19.44
N ILE A 147 17.30 -17.73 -18.90
CA ILE A 147 17.00 -16.47 -19.57
C ILE A 147 17.37 -15.32 -18.63
N VAL A 148 18.05 -14.30 -19.16
CA VAL A 148 18.30 -13.04 -18.47
C VAL A 148 17.23 -12.03 -18.91
N LEU A 149 16.55 -11.41 -17.93
CA LEU A 149 15.45 -10.48 -18.19
C LEU A 149 15.92 -9.01 -18.15
N PRO A 150 15.35 -8.14 -19.00
CA PRO A 150 15.60 -6.70 -18.96
C PRO A 150 15.12 -6.08 -17.66
N THR A 151 15.72 -4.96 -17.25
CA THR A 151 15.10 -4.08 -16.27
C THR A 151 13.97 -3.33 -16.96
N ALA A 152 12.77 -3.33 -16.39
CA ALA A 152 11.60 -2.71 -17.00
C ALA A 152 11.83 -1.20 -17.24
N GLU A 153 11.26 -0.62 -18.30
CA GLU A 153 11.15 0.85 -18.51
C GLU A 153 12.46 1.65 -18.40
N VAL A 154 13.56 1.11 -18.93
CA VAL A 154 14.82 1.83 -19.09
C VAL A 154 14.90 2.42 -20.50
N ASP A 155 14.28 3.59 -20.71
CA ASP A 155 14.26 4.27 -22.02
C ASP A 155 15.60 4.92 -22.37
N GLN A 156 16.21 5.60 -21.39
CA GLN A 156 17.49 6.28 -21.53
C GLN A 156 18.35 6.04 -20.29
N VAL A 157 19.48 5.38 -20.48
CA VAL A 157 20.44 5.15 -19.39
C VAL A 157 21.02 6.47 -18.92
N ASN A 158 21.13 6.66 -17.61
CA ASN A 158 21.76 7.86 -17.05
C ASN A 158 23.18 8.04 -17.58
N PRO A 159 23.52 9.17 -18.22
CA PRO A 159 24.82 9.40 -18.84
C PRO A 159 26.00 9.38 -17.85
N LYS A 160 25.74 9.53 -16.54
CA LYS A 160 26.76 9.37 -15.49
C LYS A 160 27.18 7.91 -15.26
N ARG A 161 26.48 6.93 -15.85
CA ARG A 161 26.77 5.49 -15.70
C ARG A 161 27.74 5.03 -16.80
N LYS A 162 28.96 4.66 -16.41
CA LYS A 162 30.03 4.22 -17.31
C LYS A 162 29.98 2.70 -17.60
N LEU A 163 28.82 2.18 -18.01
CA LEU A 163 28.59 0.73 -18.09
C LEU A 163 29.62 0.01 -19.00
N VAL A 164 29.82 0.51 -20.22
CA VAL A 164 30.76 -0.07 -21.19
C VAL A 164 32.20 -0.03 -20.66
N ASP A 165 32.64 1.13 -20.13
CA ASP A 165 33.98 1.29 -19.56
C ASP A 165 34.23 0.37 -18.34
N TRP A 166 33.14 -0.07 -17.70
CA TRP A 166 33.16 -0.94 -16.52
C TRP A 166 32.94 -2.42 -16.85
N ASN A 167 32.91 -2.78 -18.14
CA ASN A 167 32.58 -4.13 -18.62
C ASN A 167 31.23 -4.63 -18.08
N LEU A 168 30.25 -3.72 -17.91
CA LEU A 168 28.90 -4.00 -17.48
C LEU A 168 27.92 -3.76 -18.64
N ALA A 169 26.83 -4.52 -18.68
CA ALA A 169 25.77 -4.34 -19.66
C ALA A 169 24.38 -4.47 -19.01
N LEU A 170 23.41 -3.75 -19.55
CA LEU A 170 21.99 -3.96 -19.26
C LEU A 170 21.38 -4.84 -20.35
N PRO A 171 20.60 -5.88 -20.01
CA PRO A 171 19.82 -6.60 -20.98
C PRO A 171 18.71 -5.68 -21.53
N GLU A 172 18.73 -5.40 -22.85
CA GLU A 172 17.71 -4.57 -23.52
C GLU A 172 16.39 -5.32 -23.74
N ARG A 173 16.48 -6.65 -23.87
CA ARG A 173 15.36 -7.57 -24.04
C ARG A 173 15.67 -8.88 -23.32
N ALA A 174 14.65 -9.73 -23.18
CA ALA A 174 14.87 -11.08 -22.67
C ALA A 174 15.86 -11.79 -23.61
N MET A 175 16.94 -12.33 -23.05
CA MET A 175 18.00 -12.99 -23.80
C MET A 175 18.32 -14.35 -23.20
N ASP A 176 18.80 -15.26 -24.05
CA ASP A 176 19.31 -16.55 -23.59
C ASP A 176 20.50 -16.36 -22.63
N TRP A 177 20.75 -17.37 -21.81
CA TRP A 177 21.89 -17.35 -20.89
C TRP A 177 23.21 -17.13 -21.65
N PRO A 178 24.07 -16.18 -21.24
CA PRO A 178 25.21 -15.75 -22.06
C PRO A 178 26.38 -16.73 -22.08
N SER A 179 26.45 -17.66 -21.13
CA SER A 179 27.53 -18.64 -21.00
C SER A 179 27.03 -20.08 -21.14
N SER A 180 27.92 -21.00 -21.49
CA SER A 180 27.67 -22.44 -21.44
C SER A 180 28.08 -23.02 -20.09
N GLY A 181 27.32 -24.02 -19.62
CA GLY A 181 27.58 -24.69 -18.34
C GLY A 181 26.77 -24.11 -17.18
N CYS A 182 27.34 -24.10 -15.98
CA CYS A 182 26.64 -23.71 -14.77
C CYS A 182 26.29 -22.22 -14.78
N ARG A 183 25.00 -21.94 -14.70
CA ARG A 183 24.45 -20.59 -14.67
C ARG A 183 24.56 -20.05 -13.26
N ARG A 184 25.14 -18.85 -13.11
CA ARG A 184 25.35 -18.22 -11.80
C ARG A 184 24.83 -16.78 -11.75
N ILE A 185 24.11 -16.48 -10.68
CA ILE A 185 23.63 -15.14 -10.33
C ILE A 185 24.14 -14.73 -8.96
N SER A 186 24.54 -13.46 -8.84
CA SER A 186 24.71 -12.79 -7.55
C SER A 186 23.53 -11.86 -7.25
N VAL A 187 23.11 -11.77 -5.99
CA VAL A 187 22.02 -10.90 -5.55
C VAL A 187 22.48 -9.98 -4.43
N ASN A 188 22.29 -8.67 -4.59
CA ASN A 188 22.58 -7.64 -3.60
C ASN A 188 21.31 -7.15 -2.89
N SER A 189 21.44 -6.84 -1.60
CA SER A 189 20.42 -6.10 -0.86
C SER A 189 21.05 -5.17 0.18
N PHE A 190 20.72 -3.88 0.12
CA PHE A 190 21.29 -2.86 1.00
C PHE A 190 20.22 -2.21 1.85
N GLY A 191 20.36 -2.30 3.17
CA GLY A 191 19.52 -1.55 4.10
C GLY A 191 20.00 -0.11 4.21
N PHE A 192 19.09 0.85 4.34
CA PHE A 192 19.43 2.28 4.52
C PHE A 192 20.41 2.52 5.70
N GLY A 193 20.37 1.69 6.74
CA GLY A 193 21.31 1.74 7.88
C GLY A 193 22.70 1.15 7.63
N GLY A 194 23.05 0.78 6.39
CA GLY A 194 24.36 0.20 6.04
C GLY A 194 24.47 -1.32 6.22
N ALA A 195 23.37 -2.00 6.55
CA ALA A 195 23.33 -3.46 6.63
C ALA A 195 23.15 -4.05 5.23
N ASN A 196 24.24 -4.56 4.64
CA ASN A 196 24.24 -5.15 3.30
C ASN A 196 24.23 -6.67 3.38
N ALA A 197 23.71 -7.31 2.33
CA ALA A 197 23.76 -8.76 2.15
C ALA A 197 24.08 -9.09 0.69
N HIS A 198 24.85 -10.16 0.50
CA HIS A 198 25.20 -10.70 -0.81
C HIS A 198 24.96 -12.21 -0.85
N VAL A 199 24.32 -12.70 -1.91
CA VAL A 199 23.99 -14.11 -2.11
C VAL A 199 24.47 -14.58 -3.48
N ILE A 200 25.05 -15.78 -3.55
CA ILE A 200 25.44 -16.45 -4.79
C ILE A 200 24.50 -17.63 -5.04
N LEU A 201 23.90 -17.70 -6.23
CA LEU A 201 23.00 -18.75 -6.67
C LEU A 201 23.52 -19.43 -7.93
N ASP A 202 23.53 -20.77 -7.92
CA ASP A 202 23.75 -21.62 -9.10
C ASP A 202 22.46 -22.31 -9.53
N ASP A 203 22.28 -22.59 -10.82
CA ASP A 203 21.18 -23.43 -11.28
C ASP A 203 21.35 -24.89 -10.81
N ALA A 204 20.22 -25.54 -10.50
CA ALA A 204 20.23 -26.86 -9.89
C ALA A 204 20.73 -27.98 -10.82
N HIS A 205 20.44 -27.91 -12.13
CA HIS A 205 20.79 -28.97 -13.08
C HIS A 205 22.30 -29.09 -13.29
N HIS A 206 22.95 -28.00 -13.71
CA HIS A 206 24.38 -28.03 -13.96
C HIS A 206 25.16 -28.22 -12.66
N TYR A 207 24.68 -27.67 -11.54
CA TYR A 207 25.32 -27.88 -10.25
C TYR A 207 25.32 -29.35 -9.84
N THR A 208 24.16 -30.02 -9.92
CA THR A 208 24.06 -31.44 -9.55
C THR A 208 24.84 -32.32 -10.51
N GLN A 209 24.84 -32.03 -11.81
CA GLN A 209 25.68 -32.73 -12.80
C GLN A 209 27.17 -32.59 -12.50
N ALA A 210 27.66 -31.38 -12.26
CA ALA A 210 29.08 -31.12 -11.98
C ALA A 210 29.59 -31.82 -10.72
N HIS A 211 28.70 -32.17 -9.79
CA HIS A 211 29.02 -32.84 -8.52
C HIS A 211 28.58 -34.31 -8.49
N ALA A 212 28.15 -34.88 -9.62
CA ALA A 212 27.64 -36.25 -9.73
C ALA A 212 26.50 -36.58 -8.74
N LEU A 213 25.66 -35.60 -8.43
CA LEU A 213 24.50 -35.74 -7.54
C LEU A 213 23.23 -36.02 -8.35
N LYS A 214 22.30 -36.80 -7.77
CA LYS A 214 20.97 -37.04 -8.33
C LYS A 214 19.93 -36.34 -7.46
N GLY A 215 19.29 -35.30 -7.98
CA GLY A 215 18.22 -34.56 -7.30
C GLY A 215 17.16 -34.08 -8.28
N LYS A 216 15.92 -33.88 -7.82
CA LYS A 216 14.84 -33.31 -8.64
C LYS A 216 15.07 -31.81 -8.80
N HIS A 217 14.82 -31.26 -9.99
CA HIS A 217 14.96 -29.83 -10.25
C HIS A 217 13.99 -29.32 -11.31
N SER A 218 13.75 -28.00 -11.31
CA SER A 218 12.90 -27.32 -12.31
C SER A 218 13.66 -26.69 -13.47
N THR A 219 14.99 -26.81 -13.48
CA THR A 219 15.82 -26.24 -14.56
C THR A 219 15.50 -26.89 -15.90
N THR A 220 15.17 -26.08 -16.90
CA THR A 220 14.90 -26.57 -18.25
C THR A 220 16.21 -26.86 -18.98
N SER A 221 16.51 -28.15 -19.17
CA SER A 221 17.43 -28.64 -20.21
C SER A 221 16.59 -28.81 -21.49
N THR A 222 16.86 -28.03 -22.55
CA THR A 222 16.30 -28.11 -23.93
C THR A 222 15.13 -29.07 -24.25
N LYS A 223 14.10 -28.51 -24.92
CA LYS A 223 12.84 -29.11 -25.43
C LYS A 223 12.83 -30.65 -25.58
N THR A 224 11.99 -31.34 -24.81
CA THR A 224 11.66 -32.75 -25.09
C THR A 224 10.14 -32.98 -24.95
N SER A 225 9.53 -33.56 -25.99
CA SER A 225 8.14 -34.04 -26.06
C SER A 225 8.04 -35.49 -25.59
N LEU A 226 6.94 -35.84 -24.92
CA LEU A 226 6.66 -37.18 -24.40
C LEU A 226 5.53 -37.85 -25.21
N TRP A 227 5.77 -39.08 -25.67
CA TRP A 227 4.77 -39.96 -26.30
C TRP A 227 4.58 -41.23 -25.45
N TYR A 228 3.33 -41.68 -25.30
CA TYR A 228 2.94 -42.92 -24.63
C TYR A 228 2.46 -43.95 -25.68
N ARG A 229 2.86 -45.23 -25.54
CA ARG A 229 2.36 -46.36 -26.34
C ARG A 229 1.49 -47.28 -25.49
N ARG A 230 0.31 -47.65 -26.01
CA ARG A 230 -0.57 -48.71 -25.50
C ARG A 230 -0.30 -50.00 -26.29
N THR A 231 -0.37 -51.16 -25.64
CA THR A 231 -0.34 -52.48 -26.29
C THR A 231 -1.65 -53.19 -26.02
N ASP A 232 -2.34 -53.60 -27.09
CA ASP A 232 -3.59 -54.35 -27.07
C ASP A 232 -3.31 -55.85 -27.28
N SER A 233 -3.83 -56.70 -26.41
CA SER A 233 -4.05 -58.12 -26.70
C SER A 233 -5.29 -58.61 -25.96
N VAL A 234 -6.31 -59.03 -26.72
CA VAL A 234 -7.55 -59.62 -26.22
C VAL A 234 -7.42 -61.14 -26.30
N LEU A 235 -7.63 -61.83 -25.18
CA LEU A 235 -7.74 -63.28 -25.10
C LEU A 235 -9.23 -63.66 -25.16
N ASP A 236 -9.62 -64.44 -26.17
CA ASP A 236 -10.93 -65.08 -26.26
C ASP A 236 -10.96 -66.31 -25.34
N ILE A 237 -11.62 -66.19 -24.19
CA ILE A 237 -11.87 -67.29 -23.25
C ILE A 237 -13.36 -67.31 -22.89
N THR A 238 -13.94 -68.51 -22.82
CA THR A 238 -15.34 -68.83 -22.49
C THR A 238 -15.89 -68.02 -21.31
N MET A 239 -17.11 -67.50 -21.47
CA MET A 239 -17.62 -66.26 -20.85
C MET A 239 -17.90 -66.25 -19.33
N TYR A 240 -17.62 -67.31 -18.56
CA TYR A 240 -18.00 -67.37 -17.12
C TYR A 240 -16.90 -67.68 -16.11
N THR A 241 -15.80 -68.33 -16.52
CA THR A 241 -14.51 -68.36 -15.77
C THR A 241 -13.92 -66.96 -15.53
N PRO A 242 -14.00 -65.98 -16.46
CA PRO A 242 -13.35 -64.69 -16.32
C PRO A 242 -13.91 -63.84 -15.18
N MET A 243 -15.21 -63.96 -14.82
CA MET A 243 -15.83 -63.08 -13.84
C MET A 243 -15.39 -63.37 -12.40
N GLY A 244 -15.28 -64.66 -12.03
CA GLY A 244 -14.75 -65.07 -10.72
C GLY A 244 -13.28 -64.68 -10.56
N ALA A 245 -12.48 -64.97 -11.58
CA ALA A 245 -11.06 -64.58 -11.62
C ALA A 245 -10.87 -63.06 -11.60
N LEU A 246 -11.71 -62.31 -12.32
CA LEU A 246 -11.69 -60.84 -12.31
C LEU A 246 -12.01 -60.29 -10.91
N MET A 247 -13.04 -60.80 -10.25
CA MET A 247 -13.37 -60.35 -8.89
C MET A 247 -12.27 -60.66 -7.88
N ILE A 248 -11.60 -61.82 -8.00
CA ILE A 248 -10.42 -62.16 -7.18
C ILE A 248 -9.27 -61.17 -7.45
N ALA A 249 -8.98 -60.88 -8.71
CA ALA A 249 -7.96 -59.90 -9.08
C ALA A 249 -8.29 -58.47 -8.60
N LEU A 250 -9.57 -58.09 -8.56
CA LEU A 250 -9.99 -56.82 -7.98
C LEU A 250 -9.80 -56.77 -6.46
N VAL A 251 -10.01 -57.89 -5.76
CA VAL A 251 -9.72 -58.00 -4.31
C VAL A 251 -8.23 -57.80 -4.08
N ASP A 252 -7.37 -58.42 -4.90
CA ASP A 252 -5.91 -58.24 -4.82
C ASP A 252 -5.50 -56.79 -5.12
N LEU A 253 -6.12 -56.16 -6.12
CA LEU A 253 -5.85 -54.76 -6.47
C LEU A 253 -6.20 -53.81 -5.33
N LEU A 254 -7.39 -53.96 -4.73
CA LEU A 254 -7.77 -53.20 -3.54
C LEU A 254 -6.76 -53.44 -2.41
N ALA A 255 -6.32 -54.69 -2.26
CA ALA A 255 -5.36 -55.04 -1.24
C ALA A 255 -3.99 -54.35 -1.46
N GLU A 256 -3.54 -54.23 -2.70
CA GLU A 256 -2.34 -53.48 -3.07
C GLU A 256 -2.47 -51.99 -2.73
N TYR A 257 -3.68 -51.42 -2.84
CA TYR A 257 -3.97 -50.05 -2.46
C TYR A 257 -4.16 -49.85 -0.96
N SER A 258 -3.83 -50.86 -0.14
CA SER A 258 -4.06 -50.85 1.31
C SER A 258 -5.53 -50.74 1.72
N ILE A 259 -6.45 -51.06 0.81
CA ILE A 259 -7.88 -51.16 1.10
C ILE A 259 -8.15 -52.60 1.54
N ARG A 260 -8.69 -52.79 2.75
CA ARG A 260 -9.13 -54.08 3.26
C ARG A 260 -10.59 -54.00 3.69
N PRO A 261 -11.43 -55.00 3.35
CA PRO A 261 -12.81 -55.01 3.81
C PRO A 261 -12.87 -55.26 5.32
N LYS A 262 -13.80 -54.59 6.01
CA LYS A 262 -14.17 -54.92 7.40
C LYS A 262 -15.20 -56.04 7.50
N ALA A 263 -15.97 -56.24 6.42
CA ALA A 263 -16.94 -57.30 6.26
C ALA A 263 -17.12 -57.53 4.76
N VAL A 264 -17.47 -58.76 4.38
CA VAL A 264 -17.70 -59.13 2.98
C VAL A 264 -19.02 -59.86 2.80
N VAL A 265 -19.72 -59.54 1.72
CA VAL A 265 -20.95 -60.21 1.30
C VAL A 265 -20.79 -60.56 -0.17
N GLY A 266 -21.01 -61.82 -0.52
CA GLY A 266 -20.90 -62.29 -1.89
C GLY A 266 -22.22 -62.86 -2.40
N HIS A 267 -22.61 -62.48 -3.62
CA HIS A 267 -23.80 -62.98 -4.30
C HIS A 267 -23.43 -63.91 -5.46
N SER A 268 -23.99 -65.12 -5.50
CA SER A 268 -23.70 -66.15 -6.53
C SER A 268 -22.20 -66.36 -6.77
N SER A 269 -21.66 -66.03 -7.95
CA SER A 269 -20.22 -66.09 -8.27
C SER A 269 -19.38 -65.15 -7.42
N GLY A 270 -19.93 -64.02 -6.96
CA GLY A 270 -19.27 -63.12 -6.02
C GLY A 270 -18.99 -63.76 -4.67
N LYS A 271 -19.61 -64.90 -4.34
CA LYS A 271 -19.33 -65.65 -3.11
C LYS A 271 -17.90 -66.15 -3.07
N ILE A 272 -17.36 -66.63 -4.20
CA ILE A 272 -15.99 -67.14 -4.28
C ILE A 272 -15.00 -66.00 -3.95
N ALA A 273 -15.19 -64.84 -4.57
CA ALA A 273 -14.37 -63.66 -4.30
C ALA A 273 -14.55 -63.11 -2.88
N ALA A 274 -15.76 -63.15 -2.31
CA ALA A 274 -16.00 -62.75 -0.93
C ALA A 274 -15.34 -63.72 0.07
N THR A 275 -15.37 -65.02 -0.20
CA THR A 275 -14.70 -66.04 0.60
C THR A 275 -13.18 -65.86 0.53
N TYR A 276 -12.63 -65.57 -0.66
CA TYR A 276 -11.23 -65.19 -0.82
C TYR A 276 -10.87 -63.90 -0.06
N ALA A 277 -11.67 -62.85 -0.20
CA ALA A 277 -11.48 -61.58 0.52
C ALA A 277 -11.59 -61.73 2.05
N ALA A 278 -12.23 -62.80 2.54
CA ALA A 278 -12.28 -63.15 3.95
C ALA A 278 -11.00 -63.82 4.47
N GLY A 279 -10.09 -64.23 3.56
CA GLY A 279 -8.86 -64.94 3.88
C GLY A 279 -9.05 -66.42 4.16
N ILE A 280 -10.07 -67.05 3.57
CA ILE A 280 -10.41 -68.47 3.78
C ILE A 280 -9.64 -69.39 2.79
N PRO A 281 -9.84 -69.30 1.46
CA PRO A 281 -9.04 -70.04 0.47
C PRO A 281 -7.80 -69.25 0.07
N THR A 282 -6.79 -69.95 -0.44
CA THR A 282 -5.66 -69.31 -1.12
C THR A 282 -6.11 -68.69 -2.45
N HIS A 283 -5.28 -67.80 -3.01
CA HIS A 283 -5.53 -67.23 -4.34
C HIS A 283 -5.68 -68.34 -5.41
N GLU A 284 -4.79 -69.34 -5.38
CA GLU A 284 -4.80 -70.45 -6.33
C GLU A 284 -6.08 -71.28 -6.22
N ASP A 285 -6.50 -71.60 -5.00
CA ASP A 285 -7.70 -72.41 -4.78
C ASP A 285 -8.99 -71.64 -5.11
N ALA A 286 -9.04 -70.34 -4.82
CA ALA A 286 -10.16 -69.49 -5.23
C ALA A 286 -10.32 -69.46 -6.77
N ILE A 287 -9.21 -69.41 -7.52
CA ILE A 287 -9.20 -69.48 -8.99
C ILE A 287 -9.63 -70.87 -9.48
N LYS A 288 -9.12 -71.96 -8.88
CA LYS A 288 -9.54 -73.34 -9.22
C LYS A 288 -11.04 -73.53 -9.02
N VAL A 289 -11.57 -73.10 -7.88
CA VAL A 289 -13.01 -73.19 -7.57
C VAL A 289 -13.83 -72.35 -8.57
N ALA A 290 -13.39 -71.15 -8.92
CA ALA A 290 -14.05 -70.33 -9.94
C ALA A 290 -14.05 -71.01 -11.32
N TYR A 291 -12.92 -71.60 -11.71
CA TYR A 291 -12.75 -72.32 -12.97
C TYR A 291 -13.64 -73.56 -13.05
N LEU A 292 -13.53 -74.47 -12.08
CA LEU A 292 -14.29 -75.71 -12.02
C LEU A 292 -15.79 -75.41 -12.00
N ARG A 293 -16.23 -74.47 -11.17
CA ARG A 293 -17.64 -74.05 -11.14
C ARG A 293 -18.12 -73.58 -12.51
N GLY A 294 -17.31 -72.81 -13.23
CA GLY A 294 -17.62 -72.34 -14.58
C GLY A 294 -17.79 -73.49 -15.57
N VAL A 295 -16.81 -74.39 -15.65
CA VAL A 295 -16.79 -75.54 -16.57
C VAL A 295 -17.99 -76.46 -16.35
N TYR A 296 -18.28 -76.83 -15.09
CA TYR A 296 -19.40 -77.72 -14.80
C TYR A 296 -20.75 -77.03 -15.00
N SER A 297 -20.86 -75.73 -14.71
CA SER A 297 -22.10 -74.97 -14.98
C SER A 297 -22.39 -74.87 -16.48
N GLU A 298 -21.37 -74.76 -17.34
CA GLU A 298 -21.53 -74.74 -18.79
C GLU A 298 -22.12 -76.05 -19.34
N ARG A 299 -21.80 -77.19 -18.73
CA ARG A 299 -22.40 -78.49 -19.09
C ARG A 299 -23.92 -78.49 -18.92
N VAL A 300 -24.46 -77.68 -18.00
CA VAL A 300 -25.92 -77.52 -17.83
C VAL A 300 -26.53 -76.84 -19.06
N SER A 301 -25.87 -75.83 -19.63
CA SER A 301 -26.33 -75.19 -20.88
C SER A 301 -26.18 -76.05 -22.13
N GLN A 302 -25.35 -77.09 -22.08
CA GLN A 302 -25.19 -78.08 -23.14
C GLN A 302 -26.11 -79.31 -22.94
N GLY A 303 -26.86 -79.36 -21.83
CA GLY A 303 -27.77 -80.44 -21.50
C GLY A 303 -29.05 -80.44 -22.34
N PRO A 304 -29.88 -81.49 -22.23
CA PRO A 304 -31.08 -81.67 -23.05
C PRO A 304 -32.23 -80.72 -22.69
N ARG A 305 -32.15 -80.02 -21.55
CA ARG A 305 -33.16 -79.05 -21.08
C ARG A 305 -32.58 -77.64 -21.13
N SER A 306 -33.27 -76.73 -21.81
CA SER A 306 -32.93 -75.32 -21.85
C SER A 306 -33.73 -74.56 -20.80
N GLY A 307 -33.08 -73.68 -20.05
CA GLY A 307 -33.77 -72.78 -19.14
C GLY A 307 -33.25 -71.35 -19.23
N ARG A 308 -33.81 -70.47 -18.41
CA ARG A 308 -33.52 -69.05 -18.44
C ARG A 308 -33.72 -68.41 -17.07
N MET A 309 -33.20 -67.19 -16.92
CA MET A 309 -33.38 -66.40 -15.71
C MET A 309 -34.06 -65.07 -16.04
N LEU A 310 -34.92 -64.61 -15.13
CA LEU A 310 -35.71 -63.38 -15.24
C LEU A 310 -35.47 -62.49 -14.02
N ALA A 311 -34.99 -61.26 -14.23
CA ALA A 311 -35.03 -60.25 -13.18
C ALA A 311 -36.42 -59.60 -13.17
N ALA A 312 -37.10 -59.64 -12.03
CA ALA A 312 -38.45 -59.13 -11.84
C ALA A 312 -38.49 -58.08 -10.72
N GLY A 313 -39.20 -56.99 -10.96
CA GLY A 313 -39.47 -55.91 -10.00
C GLY A 313 -40.68 -56.23 -9.14
N ILE A 314 -40.67 -57.42 -8.53
CA ILE A 314 -41.70 -57.92 -7.62
C ILE A 314 -41.02 -58.39 -6.33
N SER A 315 -41.75 -58.34 -5.22
CA SER A 315 -41.31 -58.92 -3.94
C SER A 315 -41.41 -60.45 -3.96
N GLU A 316 -40.74 -61.11 -3.02
CA GLU A 316 -40.82 -62.55 -2.81
C GLU A 316 -42.27 -63.02 -2.63
N GLN A 317 -43.07 -62.27 -1.87
CA GLN A 317 -44.49 -62.60 -1.61
C GLN A 317 -45.36 -62.46 -2.86
N GLU A 318 -45.09 -61.47 -3.71
CA GLU A 318 -45.83 -61.24 -4.96
C GLU A 318 -45.59 -62.32 -6.01
N THR A 319 -44.52 -63.12 -5.88
CA THR A 319 -44.28 -64.24 -6.81
C THR A 319 -45.41 -65.27 -6.79
N HIS A 320 -46.06 -65.46 -5.64
CA HIS A 320 -47.17 -66.40 -5.47
C HIS A 320 -48.47 -65.98 -6.18
N ILE A 321 -48.56 -64.74 -6.66
CA ILE A 321 -49.71 -64.19 -7.39
C ILE A 321 -49.74 -64.68 -8.85
N TYR A 322 -48.65 -65.28 -9.34
CA TYR A 322 -48.53 -65.82 -10.70
C TYR A 322 -48.57 -67.37 -10.78
N PRO A 323 -49.50 -68.09 -10.11
CA PRO A 323 -49.44 -69.55 -9.96
C PRO A 323 -49.74 -70.31 -11.26
N LYS A 324 -50.49 -69.73 -12.22
CA LYS A 324 -50.81 -70.38 -13.50
C LYS A 324 -49.58 -70.59 -14.40
N ALA A 325 -48.50 -69.83 -14.18
CA ALA A 325 -47.22 -69.95 -14.88
C ALA A 325 -46.13 -70.59 -14.00
N MET A 326 -46.46 -71.04 -12.79
CA MET A 326 -45.53 -71.63 -11.82
C MET A 326 -46.00 -73.01 -11.34
N PRO A 327 -45.60 -74.11 -12.01
CA PRO A 327 -45.62 -75.42 -11.35
C PRO A 327 -44.66 -75.36 -10.15
N SER A 328 -45.09 -75.82 -8.97
CA SER A 328 -44.35 -75.63 -7.70
C SER A 328 -42.97 -76.30 -7.66
N GLU A 329 -42.60 -77.08 -8.68
CA GLU A 329 -41.32 -77.77 -8.80
C GLU A 329 -40.44 -77.26 -9.96
N CYS A 330 -40.96 -76.38 -10.83
CA CYS A 330 -40.25 -75.94 -12.05
C CYS A 330 -39.70 -74.52 -11.97
N VAL A 331 -40.42 -73.57 -11.35
CA VAL A 331 -39.96 -72.18 -11.20
C VAL A 331 -39.48 -71.95 -9.78
N VAL A 332 -38.26 -71.43 -9.62
CA VAL A 332 -37.71 -71.11 -8.30
C VAL A 332 -37.25 -69.65 -8.25
N ILE A 333 -37.36 -69.06 -7.06
CA ILE A 333 -36.75 -67.77 -6.74
C ILE A 333 -35.24 -68.00 -6.59
N ALA A 334 -34.49 -67.67 -7.63
CA ALA A 334 -33.05 -67.81 -7.67
C ALA A 334 -32.33 -66.81 -6.75
N CYS A 335 -32.91 -65.61 -6.57
CA CYS A 335 -32.36 -64.60 -5.68
C CYS A 335 -33.42 -63.57 -5.25
N VAL A 336 -33.33 -63.09 -4.00
CA VAL A 336 -34.00 -61.89 -3.51
C VAL A 336 -32.98 -60.74 -3.49
N ASN A 337 -33.03 -59.84 -4.49
CA ASN A 337 -32.08 -58.73 -4.63
C ASN A 337 -32.42 -57.55 -3.71
N SER A 338 -33.72 -57.29 -3.50
CA SER A 338 -34.24 -56.25 -2.59
C SER A 338 -35.67 -56.61 -2.17
N PRO A 339 -36.29 -55.90 -1.20
CA PRO A 339 -37.69 -56.12 -0.83
C PRO A 339 -38.69 -56.00 -1.99
N LYS A 340 -38.30 -55.42 -3.13
CA LYS A 340 -39.13 -55.22 -4.33
C LYS A 340 -38.51 -55.81 -5.61
N SER A 341 -37.48 -56.64 -5.49
CA SER A 341 -36.82 -57.23 -6.66
C SER A 341 -36.33 -58.64 -6.39
N VAL A 342 -36.75 -59.56 -7.25
CA VAL A 342 -36.34 -60.96 -7.24
C VAL A 342 -35.79 -61.37 -8.60
N THR A 343 -35.01 -62.45 -8.63
CA THR A 343 -34.61 -63.14 -9.84
C THR A 343 -35.23 -64.53 -9.84
N LEU A 344 -35.94 -64.87 -10.91
CA LEU A 344 -36.57 -66.18 -11.09
C LEU A 344 -35.75 -67.02 -12.06
N SER A 345 -35.70 -68.34 -11.86
CA SER A 345 -35.05 -69.27 -12.78
C SER A 345 -35.91 -70.51 -13.02
N SER A 346 -36.01 -70.95 -14.27
CA SER A 346 -36.82 -72.10 -14.68
C SER A 346 -36.48 -72.52 -16.12
N ASP A 347 -37.18 -73.51 -16.67
CA ASP A 347 -37.18 -73.81 -18.11
C ASP A 347 -37.65 -72.59 -18.92
N VAL A 348 -37.23 -72.51 -20.20
CA VAL A 348 -37.45 -71.34 -21.07
C VAL A 348 -38.94 -70.97 -21.14
N GLU A 349 -39.82 -71.95 -21.34
CA GLU A 349 -41.25 -71.76 -21.55
C GLU A 349 -41.92 -71.02 -20.39
N TYR A 350 -41.60 -71.40 -19.14
CA TYR A 350 -42.16 -70.76 -17.95
C TYR A 350 -41.66 -69.33 -17.77
N ILE A 351 -40.38 -69.07 -18.08
CA ILE A 351 -39.81 -67.72 -17.97
C ILE A 351 -40.37 -66.76 -19.02
N ASP A 352 -40.61 -67.20 -20.26
CA ASP A 352 -41.27 -66.34 -21.27
C ASP A 352 -42.68 -65.99 -20.84
N GLN A 353 -43.43 -66.95 -20.29
CA GLN A 353 -44.79 -66.70 -19.81
C GLN A 353 -44.81 -65.75 -18.61
N LEU A 354 -43.90 -65.94 -17.64
CA LEU A 354 -43.77 -65.06 -16.48
C LEU A 354 -43.37 -63.63 -16.87
N GLU A 355 -42.48 -63.46 -17.85
CA GLU A 355 -42.15 -62.13 -18.36
C GLU A 355 -43.39 -61.42 -18.91
N ILE A 356 -44.19 -62.11 -19.71
CA ILE A 356 -45.43 -61.57 -20.28
C ILE A 356 -46.41 -61.20 -19.15
N ASP A 357 -46.63 -62.07 -18.18
CA ASP A 357 -47.62 -61.85 -17.14
C ASP A 357 -47.21 -60.76 -16.15
N ILE A 358 -45.93 -60.66 -15.81
CA ILE A 358 -45.40 -59.58 -14.96
C ILE A 358 -45.45 -58.23 -15.70
N LEU A 359 -45.16 -58.22 -17.01
CA LEU A 359 -45.27 -57.01 -17.83
C LEU A 359 -46.72 -56.55 -18.00
N LYS A 360 -47.70 -57.47 -18.09
CA LYS A 360 -49.13 -57.13 -18.11
C LYS A 360 -49.55 -56.37 -16.86
N ASP A 361 -48.98 -56.72 -15.71
CA ASP A 361 -49.21 -56.02 -14.44
C ASP A 361 -48.41 -54.72 -14.31
N SER A 362 -47.79 -54.25 -15.40
CA SER A 362 -46.96 -53.04 -15.44
C SER A 362 -45.76 -53.06 -14.48
N LYS A 363 -45.25 -54.25 -14.17
CA LYS A 363 -44.06 -54.42 -13.31
C LYS A 363 -42.84 -54.75 -14.16
N PHE A 364 -41.65 -54.39 -13.66
CA PHE A 364 -40.39 -54.64 -14.36
C PHE A 364 -40.16 -56.15 -14.53
N ALA A 365 -39.89 -56.59 -15.75
CA ALA A 365 -39.42 -57.94 -16.04
C ALA A 365 -38.40 -57.88 -17.18
N ARG A 366 -37.23 -58.49 -16.98
CA ARG A 366 -36.17 -58.53 -17.98
C ARG A 366 -35.42 -59.84 -17.93
N LYS A 367 -35.45 -60.59 -19.04
CA LYS A 367 -34.62 -61.79 -19.21
C LYS A 367 -33.13 -61.44 -19.06
N LEU A 368 -32.43 -62.22 -18.25
CA LEU A 368 -30.98 -62.06 -18.08
C LEU A 368 -30.24 -62.63 -19.28
N ARG A 369 -29.18 -61.96 -19.71
CA ARG A 369 -28.30 -62.40 -20.80
C ARG A 369 -27.30 -63.44 -20.27
N VAL A 370 -27.82 -64.61 -19.90
CA VAL A 370 -27.01 -65.73 -19.42
C VAL A 370 -27.37 -67.00 -20.18
N ALA A 371 -26.36 -67.73 -20.63
CA ALA A 371 -26.55 -69.02 -21.32
C ALA A 371 -26.95 -70.15 -20.35
N THR A 372 -26.63 -69.98 -19.07
CA THR A 372 -26.77 -70.99 -18.02
C THR A 372 -27.77 -70.56 -16.95
N VAL A 373 -28.49 -71.53 -16.39
CA VAL A 373 -29.67 -71.32 -15.52
C VAL A 373 -29.33 -71.59 -14.07
N TYR A 374 -28.73 -70.60 -13.42
CA TYR A 374 -28.23 -70.74 -12.06
C TYR A 374 -29.34 -70.77 -11.00
N HIS A 375 -29.04 -71.39 -9.85
CA HIS A 375 -29.94 -71.54 -8.71
C HIS A 375 -31.28 -72.20 -9.06
N SER A 376 -31.27 -73.08 -10.06
CA SER A 376 -32.42 -73.86 -10.52
C SER A 376 -32.23 -75.36 -10.23
N PRO A 377 -33.30 -76.17 -10.23
CA PRO A 377 -33.19 -77.62 -10.12
C PRO A 377 -32.26 -78.27 -11.16
N LEU A 378 -32.07 -77.62 -12.33
CA LEU A 378 -31.17 -78.08 -13.40
C LEU A 378 -29.71 -78.13 -12.95
N MET A 379 -29.30 -77.31 -11.98
CA MET A 379 -27.93 -77.33 -11.44
C MET A 379 -27.60 -78.64 -10.70
N ARG A 380 -28.62 -79.40 -10.23
CA ARG A 380 -28.39 -80.70 -9.57
C ARG A 380 -27.73 -81.72 -10.49
N MET A 381 -27.95 -81.62 -11.81
CA MET A 381 -27.36 -82.53 -12.80
C MET A 381 -25.83 -82.52 -12.81
N VAL A 382 -25.21 -81.43 -12.37
CA VAL A 382 -23.75 -81.24 -12.38
C VAL A 382 -23.19 -81.01 -10.98
N ALA A 383 -24.03 -80.97 -9.94
CA ALA A 383 -23.62 -80.55 -8.61
C ALA A 383 -22.66 -81.53 -7.93
N GLU A 384 -22.95 -82.83 -8.00
CA GLU A 384 -22.11 -83.88 -7.39
C GLU A 384 -20.77 -84.00 -8.10
N ASP A 385 -20.75 -83.99 -9.44
CA ASP A 385 -19.52 -84.05 -10.21
C ASP A 385 -18.65 -82.80 -10.02
N CYS A 386 -19.27 -81.62 -9.94
CA CYS A 386 -18.60 -80.35 -9.69
C CYS A 386 -18.00 -80.31 -8.28
N MET A 387 -18.76 -80.77 -7.27
CA MET A 387 -18.29 -80.84 -5.89
C MET A 387 -17.15 -81.84 -5.74
N SER A 388 -17.25 -83.02 -6.36
CA SER A 388 -16.17 -84.02 -6.34
C SER A 388 -14.90 -83.47 -7.00
N ALA A 389 -15.04 -82.82 -8.16
CA ALA A 389 -13.89 -82.19 -8.83
C ALA A 389 -13.27 -81.03 -8.03
N MET A 390 -14.07 -80.28 -7.27
CA MET A 390 -13.56 -79.25 -6.35
C MET A 390 -12.79 -79.87 -5.18
N ILE A 391 -13.29 -80.97 -4.60
CA ILE A 391 -12.62 -81.71 -3.52
C ILE A 391 -11.30 -82.32 -4.04
N ASP A 392 -11.30 -82.91 -5.23
CA ASP A 392 -10.10 -83.51 -5.83
C ASP A 392 -9.05 -82.46 -6.23
N ALA A 393 -9.48 -81.23 -6.52
CA ALA A 393 -8.59 -80.11 -6.83
C ALA A 393 -8.08 -79.37 -5.58
N ASP A 394 -8.67 -79.64 -4.41
CA ASP A 394 -8.31 -79.07 -3.13
C ASP A 394 -7.15 -79.87 -2.52
N ASN A 395 -5.94 -79.28 -2.58
CA ASN A 395 -4.71 -79.87 -2.04
C ASN A 395 -4.24 -79.16 -0.75
N GLY A 396 -5.06 -78.28 -0.15
CA GLY A 396 -4.66 -77.40 0.95
C GLY A 396 -5.33 -77.72 2.28
N GLU A 397 -4.62 -77.54 3.39
CA GLU A 397 -5.26 -77.43 4.72
C GLU A 397 -6.00 -76.09 4.83
N PRO A 398 -7.18 -76.03 5.50
CA PRO A 398 -7.90 -74.78 5.73
C PRO A 398 -6.98 -73.75 6.39
N GLN A 399 -6.85 -72.55 5.81
CA GLN A 399 -6.07 -71.50 6.47
C GLN A 399 -6.86 -70.98 7.68
N ASP A 400 -6.29 -71.12 8.88
CA ASP A 400 -6.85 -70.63 10.15
C ASP A 400 -6.68 -69.10 10.31
N THR A 401 -6.77 -68.37 9.19
CA THR A 401 -6.46 -66.94 9.05
C THR A 401 -7.67 -66.09 8.69
N ALA A 402 -8.88 -66.62 8.82
CA ALA A 402 -10.12 -65.89 8.54
C ALA A 402 -10.26 -64.70 9.52
N THR A 403 -9.86 -63.51 9.07
CA THR A 403 -9.80 -62.28 9.89
C THR A 403 -10.93 -61.30 9.59
N VAL A 404 -11.63 -61.48 8.45
CA VAL A 404 -12.72 -60.61 8.02
C VAL A 404 -14.05 -61.37 8.08
N PRO A 405 -15.06 -60.89 8.82
CA PRO A 405 -16.39 -61.47 8.85
C PRO A 405 -17.01 -61.59 7.44
N MET A 406 -17.33 -62.82 7.04
CA MET A 406 -18.08 -63.10 5.82
C MET A 406 -19.55 -63.36 6.15
N PHE A 407 -20.44 -62.63 5.51
CA PHE A 407 -21.87 -62.88 5.57
C PHE A 407 -22.34 -63.55 4.28
N SER A 408 -22.98 -64.70 4.42
CA SER A 408 -23.48 -65.46 3.28
C SER A 408 -24.80 -64.87 2.80
N SER A 409 -24.89 -64.44 1.54
CA SER A 409 -26.17 -64.00 0.96
C SER A 409 -27.19 -65.14 0.77
N VAL A 410 -26.85 -66.36 1.19
CA VAL A 410 -27.73 -67.54 1.20
C VAL A 410 -28.53 -67.62 2.50
N THR A 411 -28.08 -66.96 3.57
CA THR A 411 -28.70 -67.02 4.90
C THR A 411 -29.64 -65.85 5.18
N ALA A 412 -29.44 -64.69 4.56
CA ALA A 412 -30.33 -63.53 4.66
C ALA A 412 -30.12 -62.53 3.48
N PRO A 413 -31.13 -61.70 3.13
CA PRO A 413 -30.98 -60.58 2.19
C PRO A 413 -29.90 -59.57 2.60
N LEU A 414 -29.27 -58.91 1.61
CA LEU A 414 -28.15 -57.96 1.82
C LEU A 414 -28.48 -56.86 2.84
N VAL A 415 -29.68 -56.29 2.79
CA VAL A 415 -30.11 -55.23 3.72
C VAL A 415 -30.14 -55.74 5.17
N GLN A 416 -30.66 -56.95 5.40
CA GLN A 416 -30.69 -57.57 6.73
C GLN A 416 -29.27 -57.89 7.21
N ILE A 417 -28.40 -58.34 6.31
CA ILE A 417 -26.97 -58.54 6.60
C ILE A 417 -26.31 -57.21 7.01
N MET A 418 -26.59 -56.12 6.30
CA MET A 418 -26.06 -54.79 6.64
C MET A 418 -26.56 -54.33 8.01
N GLU A 419 -27.85 -54.53 8.34
CA GLU A 419 -28.42 -54.20 9.66
C GLU A 419 -27.81 -55.03 10.80
N LEU A 420 -27.38 -56.27 10.54
CA LEU A 420 -26.65 -57.11 11.49
C LEU A 420 -25.25 -56.58 11.78
N VAL A 421 -24.62 -55.90 10.82
CA VAL A 421 -23.32 -55.25 11.01
C VAL A 421 -23.49 -53.91 11.73
N ASP A 422 -24.39 -53.05 11.23
CA ASP A 422 -24.82 -51.80 11.87
C ASP A 422 -26.14 -51.32 11.24
N LYS A 423 -27.13 -51.04 12.10
CA LYS A 423 -28.49 -50.64 11.73
C LYS A 423 -28.56 -49.35 10.88
N LYS A 424 -27.52 -48.51 10.85
CA LYS A 424 -27.48 -47.26 10.06
C LYS A 424 -26.90 -47.44 8.65
N LEU A 425 -26.18 -48.54 8.39
CA LEU A 425 -25.50 -48.76 7.10
C LEU A 425 -26.45 -48.71 5.89
N PRO A 426 -27.68 -49.26 5.93
CA PRO A 426 -28.55 -49.24 4.76
C PRO A 426 -28.97 -47.84 4.29
N SER A 427 -28.97 -46.83 5.17
CA SER A 427 -29.41 -45.46 4.85
C SER A 427 -28.28 -44.46 4.67
N GLU A 428 -27.06 -44.75 5.14
CA GLU A 428 -25.97 -43.76 5.24
C GLU A 428 -24.70 -44.14 4.46
N LEU A 429 -24.58 -45.37 3.94
CA LEU A 429 -23.32 -45.81 3.33
C LEU A 429 -23.14 -45.28 1.89
N PRO A 430 -22.03 -44.57 1.59
CA PRO A 430 -21.68 -44.28 0.21
C PRO A 430 -21.37 -45.58 -0.54
N TYR A 431 -21.93 -45.73 -1.74
CA TYR A 431 -21.68 -46.86 -2.63
C TYR A 431 -20.77 -46.43 -3.77
N THR A 432 -19.70 -47.18 -4.03
CA THR A 432 -18.80 -46.94 -5.16
C THR A 432 -18.59 -48.23 -5.95
N SER A 433 -18.53 -48.12 -7.28
CA SER A 433 -18.28 -49.25 -8.17
C SER A 433 -16.84 -49.21 -8.67
N ILE A 434 -16.16 -50.36 -8.63
CA ILE A 434 -14.77 -50.47 -9.07
C ILE A 434 -14.69 -50.58 -10.60
N LEU A 435 -15.66 -51.28 -11.20
CA LEU A 435 -15.83 -51.41 -12.65
C LEU A 435 -17.24 -50.98 -13.06
N VAL A 436 -17.34 -50.24 -14.16
CA VAL A 436 -18.61 -49.79 -14.74
C VAL A 436 -18.67 -50.23 -16.19
N SER A 437 -19.79 -50.85 -16.58
CA SER A 437 -19.98 -51.36 -17.94
C SER A 437 -19.92 -50.23 -18.97
N GLY A 438 -19.05 -50.37 -20.00
CA GLY A 438 -18.89 -49.40 -21.07
C GLY A 438 -17.91 -48.26 -20.76
N GLU A 439 -17.32 -48.23 -19.57
CA GLU A 439 -16.26 -47.28 -19.20
C GLU A 439 -14.87 -47.94 -19.20
N ASP A 440 -13.82 -47.12 -19.35
CA ASP A 440 -12.43 -47.57 -19.23
C ASP A 440 -12.15 -48.03 -17.79
N ALA A 441 -11.77 -49.31 -17.65
CA ALA A 441 -11.58 -49.95 -16.35
C ALA A 441 -10.52 -49.25 -15.48
N VAL A 442 -9.47 -48.68 -16.12
CA VAL A 442 -8.43 -47.95 -15.40
C VAL A 442 -8.99 -46.70 -14.75
N THR A 443 -9.77 -45.96 -15.52
CA THR A 443 -10.44 -44.76 -15.07
C THR A 443 -11.43 -45.05 -13.94
N THR A 444 -12.26 -46.09 -14.07
CA THR A 444 -13.27 -46.41 -13.04
C THR A 444 -12.64 -46.84 -11.73
N TYR A 445 -11.58 -47.66 -11.75
CA TYR A 445 -10.94 -48.09 -10.50
C TYR A 445 -10.19 -46.92 -9.85
N LEU A 446 -9.52 -46.04 -10.62
CA LEU A 446 -8.84 -44.87 -10.06
C LEU A 446 -9.83 -43.87 -9.46
N LYS A 447 -11.00 -43.68 -10.09
CA LYS A 447 -12.11 -42.90 -9.51
C LYS A 447 -12.59 -43.51 -8.19
N ALA A 448 -12.75 -44.83 -8.11
CA ALA A 448 -13.15 -45.51 -6.89
C ALA A 448 -12.10 -45.33 -5.78
N ALA A 449 -10.81 -45.53 -6.08
CA ALA A 449 -9.71 -45.31 -5.15
C ALA A 449 -9.65 -43.84 -4.67
N GLY A 450 -9.79 -42.88 -5.58
CA GLY A 450 -9.83 -41.45 -5.27
C GLY A 450 -11.04 -41.05 -4.42
N HIS A 451 -12.21 -41.64 -4.68
CA HIS A 451 -13.41 -41.41 -3.87
C HIS A 451 -13.24 -41.95 -2.45
N VAL A 452 -12.71 -43.17 -2.31
CA VAL A 452 -12.41 -43.79 -1.00
C VAL A 452 -11.36 -42.97 -0.24
N TRP A 453 -10.32 -42.49 -0.92
CA TRP A 453 -9.32 -41.60 -0.35
C TRP A 453 -9.92 -40.25 0.10
N ALA A 454 -10.79 -39.65 -0.71
CA ALA A 454 -11.47 -38.38 -0.38
C ALA A 454 -12.40 -38.50 0.85
N LEU A 455 -12.90 -39.70 1.14
CA LEU A 455 -13.65 -40.00 2.37
C LEU A 455 -12.74 -40.19 3.60
N GLY A 456 -11.41 -40.07 3.44
CA GLY A 456 -10.43 -40.17 4.52
C GLY A 456 -9.91 -41.58 4.79
N MET A 457 -10.17 -42.54 3.90
CA MET A 457 -9.66 -43.91 4.06
C MET A 457 -8.18 -44.00 3.65
N PRO A 458 -7.39 -44.89 4.29
CA PRO A 458 -5.95 -45.00 4.07
C PRO A 458 -5.62 -45.73 2.76
N VAL A 459 -5.82 -45.06 1.63
CA VAL A 459 -5.46 -45.56 0.30
C VAL A 459 -4.00 -45.25 0.01
N SER A 460 -3.23 -46.27 -0.39
CA SER A 460 -1.85 -46.09 -0.89
C SER A 460 -1.89 -45.50 -2.29
N LEU A 461 -1.76 -44.17 -2.39
CA LEU A 461 -1.75 -43.46 -3.66
C LEU A 461 -0.54 -43.82 -4.53
N ASP A 462 0.60 -44.15 -3.94
CA ASP A 462 1.79 -44.58 -4.69
C ASP A 462 1.54 -45.89 -5.45
N ASN A 463 0.92 -46.86 -4.79
CA ASN A 463 0.55 -48.12 -5.41
C ASN A 463 -0.58 -47.92 -6.44
N ALA A 464 -1.59 -47.10 -6.11
CA ALA A 464 -2.67 -46.77 -7.04
C ALA A 464 -2.19 -46.11 -8.33
N ASN A 465 -1.16 -45.26 -8.24
CA ASN A 465 -0.54 -44.60 -9.38
C ASN A 465 0.53 -45.47 -10.09
N GLN A 466 0.76 -46.72 -9.63
CA GLN A 466 1.77 -47.62 -10.16
C GLN A 466 3.19 -47.00 -10.16
N ASN A 467 3.52 -46.20 -9.15
CA ASN A 467 4.84 -45.58 -9.02
C ASN A 467 5.91 -46.67 -8.85
N LYS A 468 6.65 -47.00 -9.91
CA LYS A 468 7.79 -47.92 -9.82
C LYS A 468 8.92 -47.22 -9.05
N PRO A 469 9.61 -47.89 -8.11
CA PRO A 469 10.74 -47.30 -7.35
C PRO A 469 11.86 -46.74 -8.23
N SER A 470 11.99 -47.24 -9.46
CA SER A 470 12.99 -46.81 -10.45
C SER A 470 12.61 -45.56 -11.26
N GLN A 471 11.35 -45.11 -11.19
CA GLN A 471 10.85 -43.97 -11.94
C GLN A 471 10.79 -42.75 -11.03
N ALA A 472 11.63 -41.74 -11.31
CA ALA A 472 11.66 -40.52 -10.51
C ALA A 472 10.31 -39.80 -10.60
N VAL A 473 9.56 -39.77 -9.49
CA VAL A 473 8.28 -39.04 -9.41
C VAL A 473 8.54 -37.56 -9.68
N GLN A 474 8.00 -37.05 -10.79
CA GLN A 474 8.09 -35.64 -11.11
C GLN A 474 7.05 -34.89 -10.27
N VAL A 475 7.51 -34.02 -9.38
CA VAL A 475 6.62 -33.15 -8.62
C VAL A 475 5.99 -32.16 -9.59
N ALA A 476 4.67 -32.04 -9.59
CA ALA A 476 3.98 -30.98 -10.31
C ALA A 476 4.37 -29.63 -9.69
N VAL A 477 5.07 -28.79 -10.44
CA VAL A 477 5.61 -27.49 -9.97
C VAL A 477 4.73 -26.31 -10.36
N ASP A 478 3.64 -26.58 -11.07
CA ASP A 478 2.71 -25.63 -11.67
C ASP A 478 1.26 -25.85 -11.21
N LEU A 479 1.08 -26.46 -10.03
CA LEU A 479 -0.24 -26.52 -9.40
C LEU A 479 -0.69 -25.12 -8.97
N PRO A 480 -2.00 -24.81 -9.06
CA PRO A 480 -2.53 -23.59 -8.50
C PRO A 480 -2.22 -23.52 -7.00
N SER A 481 -1.94 -22.30 -6.51
CA SER A 481 -1.78 -22.08 -5.08
C SER A 481 -3.04 -22.47 -4.32
N TYR A 482 -2.88 -22.79 -3.03
CA TYR A 482 -4.04 -23.01 -2.15
C TYR A 482 -5.01 -21.82 -2.24
N PRO A 483 -6.30 -22.05 -2.59
CA PRO A 483 -7.28 -20.98 -2.69
C PRO A 483 -7.72 -20.58 -1.29
N TRP A 484 -7.07 -19.57 -0.71
CA TRP A 484 -7.43 -19.03 0.60
C TRP A 484 -8.89 -18.55 0.61
N ASN A 485 -9.63 -18.89 1.67
CA ASN A 485 -10.98 -18.36 1.86
C ASN A 485 -10.89 -16.89 2.33
N HIS A 486 -11.25 -15.96 1.44
CA HIS A 486 -11.30 -14.52 1.70
C HIS A 486 -12.72 -13.99 2.00
N GLU A 487 -13.71 -14.86 2.27
CA GLU A 487 -15.09 -14.47 2.61
C GLU A 487 -15.16 -13.56 3.84
N LYS A 488 -14.23 -13.73 4.79
CA LYS A 488 -14.09 -12.88 5.97
C LYS A 488 -12.85 -12.00 5.83
N VAL A 489 -13.05 -10.69 5.82
CA VAL A 489 -11.97 -9.71 5.87
C VAL A 489 -11.61 -9.45 7.33
N TYR A 490 -10.47 -9.99 7.76
CA TYR A 490 -9.91 -9.72 9.09
C TYR A 490 -9.06 -8.45 9.04
N TRP A 491 -9.71 -7.31 9.10
CA TRP A 491 -9.06 -6.00 9.10
C TRP A 491 -9.60 -5.16 10.26
N HIS A 492 -8.70 -4.67 11.11
CA HIS A 492 -9.07 -3.76 12.19
C HIS A 492 -8.45 -2.39 11.93
N GLU A 493 -9.28 -1.47 11.47
CA GLU A 493 -8.93 -0.08 11.26
C GLU A 493 -9.79 0.78 12.18
N SER A 494 -9.18 1.53 13.09
CA SER A 494 -9.91 2.49 13.92
C SER A 494 -10.50 3.60 13.06
N ALA A 495 -11.61 4.20 13.50
CA ALA A 495 -12.19 5.37 12.81
C ALA A 495 -11.14 6.47 12.58
N ALA A 496 -10.23 6.66 13.56
CA ALA A 496 -9.03 7.51 13.47
C ALA A 496 -8.17 7.24 12.25
N THR A 497 -7.74 6.00 12.10
CA THR A 497 -6.82 5.58 11.05
C THR A 497 -7.51 5.65 9.70
N LYS A 498 -8.80 5.30 9.67
CA LYS A 498 -9.64 5.38 8.47
C LYS A 498 -9.83 6.82 8.01
N GLU A 499 -10.12 7.74 8.93
CA GLU A 499 -10.25 9.18 8.67
C GLU A 499 -8.92 9.76 8.20
N GLN A 500 -7.80 9.40 8.84
CA GLN A 500 -6.47 9.80 8.41
C GLN A 500 -6.15 9.30 6.98
N ARG A 501 -6.50 8.04 6.66
CA ARG A 501 -6.24 7.45 5.35
C ARG A 501 -7.14 8.01 4.25
N LEU A 502 -8.39 8.34 4.55
CA LEU A 502 -9.41 8.69 3.55
C LEU A 502 -9.73 10.20 3.49
N GLY A 503 -9.60 10.93 4.58
CA GLY A 503 -10.15 12.28 4.75
C GLY A 503 -9.11 13.40 4.92
N GLN A 504 -7.82 13.08 5.07
CA GLN A 504 -6.81 14.10 5.31
C GLN A 504 -6.38 14.77 4.00
N LYS A 505 -6.75 16.05 3.83
CA LYS A 505 -6.24 16.89 2.74
C LYS A 505 -4.72 17.05 2.84
N ALA A 506 -4.09 17.33 1.70
CA ALA A 506 -2.65 17.59 1.65
C ALA A 506 -2.28 18.76 2.57
N ARG A 507 -1.11 18.67 3.22
CA ARG A 507 -0.56 19.78 4.00
C ARG A 507 -0.23 20.94 3.04
N THR A 508 -0.88 22.08 3.19
CA THR A 508 -0.57 23.29 2.41
C THR A 508 0.54 24.13 3.06
N ASP A 509 1.13 25.03 2.28
CA ASP A 509 2.24 25.90 2.71
C ASP A 509 1.85 26.84 3.85
N LEU A 510 0.66 27.47 3.75
CA LEU A 510 0.16 28.45 4.72
C LEU A 510 -0.62 27.80 5.86
N LEU A 511 -1.71 27.09 5.55
CA LEU A 511 -2.66 26.56 6.54
C LEU A 511 -2.12 25.30 7.24
N GLY A 512 -1.33 24.48 6.54
CA GLY A 512 -0.82 23.23 7.07
C GLY A 512 -1.81 22.09 6.92
N ILE A 513 -1.96 21.26 7.96
CA ILE A 513 -2.81 20.07 7.94
C ILE A 513 -3.84 20.13 9.07
N ALA A 514 -5.06 19.70 8.78
CA ALA A 514 -6.09 19.52 9.80
C ALA A 514 -5.57 18.58 10.91
N VAL A 515 -5.77 18.97 12.16
CA VAL A 515 -5.54 18.12 13.35
C VAL A 515 -6.46 16.89 13.29
N GLU A 516 -6.05 15.77 13.84
CA GLU A 516 -6.87 14.55 13.86
C GLU A 516 -7.95 14.65 14.94
N HIS A 517 -9.13 14.03 14.75
CA HIS A 517 -10.21 13.94 15.74
C HIS A 517 -10.77 15.27 16.25
N GLN A 518 -11.12 16.14 15.31
CA GLN A 518 -11.63 17.45 15.68
C GLN A 518 -13.11 17.38 16.03
N ASN A 519 -13.49 18.27 16.94
CA ASN A 519 -14.88 18.69 17.06
C ASN A 519 -15.24 19.53 15.80
N PRO A 520 -16.29 19.19 15.03
CA PRO A 520 -16.72 19.99 13.89
C PRO A 520 -17.06 21.45 14.23
N LEU A 521 -17.39 21.74 15.49
CA LEU A 521 -17.68 23.10 15.95
C LEU A 521 -16.43 23.93 16.30
N GLU A 522 -15.28 23.26 16.49
CA GLU A 522 -14.01 23.91 16.79
C GLU A 522 -12.85 23.31 15.97
N PRO A 523 -12.88 23.40 14.62
CA PRO A 523 -11.84 22.83 13.81
C PRO A 523 -10.48 23.52 14.00
N GLN A 524 -9.41 22.76 13.77
CA GLN A 524 -8.03 23.17 14.02
C GLN A 524 -7.08 22.76 12.91
N TRP A 525 -6.13 23.63 12.57
CA TRP A 525 -5.06 23.33 11.62
C TRP A 525 -3.71 23.53 12.27
N ARG A 526 -2.80 22.60 12.01
CA ARG A 526 -1.44 22.61 12.51
C ARG A 526 -0.47 22.76 11.35
N ASN A 527 0.45 23.71 11.45
CA ASN A 527 1.56 23.84 10.51
C ASN A 527 2.91 23.94 11.23
N TYR A 528 3.99 23.73 10.48
CA TYR A 528 5.36 24.03 10.89
C TYR A 528 5.93 25.02 9.89
N LEU A 529 5.92 26.29 10.25
CA LEU A 529 6.47 27.35 9.40
C LEU A 529 8.00 27.32 9.51
N ARG A 530 8.66 27.23 8.34
CA ARG A 530 10.12 27.13 8.20
C ARG A 530 10.58 27.95 7.02
N VAL A 531 11.66 28.70 7.17
CA VAL A 531 12.28 29.46 6.07
C VAL A 531 12.67 28.53 4.92
N ARG A 532 13.27 27.37 5.19
CA ARG A 532 13.66 26.42 4.13
C ARG A 532 12.51 25.86 3.28
N GLU A 533 11.29 25.87 3.81
CA GLU A 533 10.08 25.39 3.10
C GLU A 533 9.32 26.56 2.47
N ASN A 534 9.42 27.76 3.05
CA ASN A 534 8.78 28.98 2.59
C ASN A 534 9.78 30.15 2.61
N PRO A 535 10.73 30.22 1.66
CA PRO A 535 11.86 31.16 1.73
C PRO A 535 11.44 32.63 1.70
N TRP A 536 10.32 32.94 1.04
CA TRP A 536 9.75 34.30 1.00
C TRP A 536 9.47 34.87 2.40
N ILE A 537 9.23 34.04 3.43
CA ILE A 537 9.01 34.51 4.80
C ILE A 537 10.22 35.31 5.32
N GLU A 538 11.44 34.94 4.91
CA GLU A 538 12.65 35.61 5.36
C GLU A 538 12.72 37.08 4.90
N ASP A 539 12.01 37.45 3.84
CA ASP A 539 11.94 38.82 3.34
C ASP A 539 11.04 39.73 4.21
N HIS A 540 10.37 39.23 5.24
CA HIS A 540 9.61 40.06 6.19
C HIS A 540 10.38 40.21 7.51
N LYS A 541 11.43 41.05 7.50
CA LYS A 541 12.26 41.35 8.69
C LYS A 541 11.85 42.66 9.34
N ILE A 542 11.51 42.60 10.62
CA ILE A 542 11.18 43.77 11.44
C ILE A 542 12.13 43.77 12.64
N THR A 543 12.86 44.87 12.81
CA THR A 543 13.88 45.09 13.86
C THR A 543 14.90 43.95 13.94
N GLY A 544 15.32 43.43 12.78
CA GLY A 544 16.30 42.34 12.66
C GLY A 544 15.75 40.92 12.85
N ALA A 545 14.47 40.76 13.24
CA ALA A 545 13.83 39.46 13.39
C ALA A 545 12.94 39.13 12.17
N THR A 546 12.99 37.90 11.69
CA THR A 546 12.03 37.39 10.70
C THR A 546 10.69 37.15 11.38
N LEU A 547 9.68 37.95 11.02
CA LEU A 547 8.33 37.83 11.52
C LEU A 547 7.44 37.27 10.42
N TYR A 548 6.56 36.33 10.77
CA TYR A 548 5.48 35.95 9.87
C TYR A 548 4.51 37.13 9.74
N PRO A 549 4.16 37.56 8.51
CA PRO A 549 3.37 38.76 8.30
C PRO A 549 1.97 38.62 8.90
N GLY A 550 1.43 39.72 9.45
CA GLY A 550 0.05 39.76 9.94
C GLY A 550 -0.95 39.44 8.82
N ALA A 551 -0.68 39.91 7.59
CA ALA A 551 -1.40 39.54 6.39
C ALA A 551 -1.44 38.00 6.18
N GLY A 552 -0.31 37.32 6.39
CA GLY A 552 -0.23 35.86 6.28
C GLY A 552 -1.08 35.13 7.32
N MET A 553 -1.22 35.69 8.53
CA MET A 553 -2.12 35.13 9.56
C MET A 553 -3.59 35.24 9.15
N LEU A 554 -3.99 36.37 8.56
CA LEU A 554 -5.36 36.56 8.05
C LEU A 554 -5.67 35.61 6.88
N ILE A 555 -4.70 35.40 5.99
CA ILE A 555 -4.84 34.45 4.87
C ILE A 555 -4.96 33.01 5.37
N MET A 556 -4.26 32.62 6.46
CA MET A 556 -4.49 31.31 7.09
C MET A 556 -5.95 31.14 7.52
N VAL A 557 -6.57 32.17 8.11
CA VAL A 557 -7.99 32.15 8.48
C VAL A 557 -8.88 32.08 7.24
N LEU A 558 -8.59 32.89 6.21
CA LEU A 558 -9.31 32.91 4.94
C LEU A 558 -9.37 31.51 4.32
N GLU A 559 -8.21 30.86 4.19
CA GLU A 559 -8.09 29.53 3.59
C GLU A 559 -8.80 28.46 4.43
N ALA A 560 -8.73 28.56 5.75
CA ALA A 560 -9.43 27.64 6.65
C ALA A 560 -10.95 27.78 6.57
N VAL A 561 -11.50 29.00 6.60
CA VAL A 561 -12.95 29.25 6.46
C VAL A 561 -13.44 28.74 5.10
N ARG A 562 -12.68 28.98 4.02
CA ARG A 562 -12.96 28.44 2.68
C ARG A 562 -12.96 26.91 2.66
N GLU A 563 -12.04 26.28 3.38
CA GLU A 563 -11.97 24.83 3.52
C GLU A 563 -13.19 24.25 4.27
N ILE A 564 -13.61 24.90 5.37
CA ILE A 564 -14.79 24.51 6.16
C ILE A 564 -16.07 24.56 5.31
N THR A 565 -16.26 25.64 4.55
CA THR A 565 -17.48 25.85 3.76
C THR A 565 -17.49 25.15 2.42
N GLY A 566 -16.42 24.41 2.09
CA GLY A 566 -16.30 23.70 0.81
C GLY A 566 -16.24 24.64 -0.40
N GLY A 567 -15.91 25.93 -0.19
CA GLY A 567 -15.91 26.95 -1.23
C GLY A 567 -17.29 27.20 -1.83
N GLU A 568 -18.25 27.64 -0.99
CA GLU A 568 -19.61 28.02 -1.43
C GLU A 568 -19.57 28.84 -2.72
N LYS A 569 -20.21 28.31 -3.78
CA LYS A 569 -20.17 28.89 -5.13
C LYS A 569 -20.78 30.30 -5.22
N SER A 570 -21.58 30.69 -4.22
CA SER A 570 -22.25 32.00 -4.13
C SER A 570 -21.52 33.01 -3.24
N ALA A 571 -20.37 32.67 -2.66
CA ALA A 571 -19.62 33.56 -1.79
C ALA A 571 -18.76 34.55 -2.61
N LYS A 572 -18.89 35.85 -2.31
CA LYS A 572 -18.12 36.95 -2.92
C LYS A 572 -16.75 37.11 -2.27
N GLY A 573 -16.64 36.84 -0.97
CA GLY A 573 -15.42 36.99 -0.18
C GLY A 573 -15.64 36.78 1.31
N ILE A 574 -14.63 37.16 2.10
CA ILE A 574 -14.68 37.14 3.58
C ILE A 574 -14.48 38.56 4.10
N GLU A 575 -15.32 38.93 5.06
CA GLU A 575 -15.16 40.13 5.89
C GLU A 575 -14.53 39.73 7.23
N PHE A 576 -13.45 40.38 7.60
CA PHE A 576 -12.81 40.29 8.91
C PHE A 576 -13.20 41.51 9.73
N VAL A 577 -13.56 41.28 10.99
CA VAL A 577 -13.96 42.31 11.96
C VAL A 577 -13.19 42.07 13.26
N ASP A 578 -12.85 43.15 13.96
CA ASP A 578 -12.11 43.10 15.23
C ASP A 578 -10.81 42.30 15.13
N VAL A 579 -9.95 42.67 14.17
CA VAL A 579 -8.64 42.03 13.98
C VAL A 579 -7.66 42.56 15.02
N HIS A 580 -7.19 41.66 15.88
CA HIS A 580 -6.20 41.96 16.91
C HIS A 580 -4.91 41.19 16.70
N PHE A 581 -3.80 41.91 16.53
CA PHE A 581 -2.45 41.36 16.53
C PHE A 581 -1.80 41.60 17.90
N ASP A 582 -1.86 40.58 18.77
CA ASP A 582 -1.36 40.68 20.15
C ASP A 582 0.17 40.63 20.21
N ARG A 583 0.80 39.78 19.38
CA ARG A 583 2.26 39.59 19.32
C ARG A 583 2.71 39.14 17.94
N GLY A 584 3.84 39.67 17.47
CA GLY A 584 4.52 39.17 16.27
C GLY A 584 4.88 37.69 16.38
N LEU A 585 4.69 36.94 15.29
CA LEU A 585 5.02 35.52 15.23
C LEU A 585 6.44 35.38 14.65
N VAL A 586 7.41 35.13 15.53
CA VAL A 586 8.82 34.99 15.13
C VAL A 586 9.03 33.65 14.44
N ILE A 587 9.68 33.67 13.28
CA ILE A 587 10.13 32.47 12.58
C ILE A 587 11.65 32.35 12.76
N PRO A 588 12.14 31.30 13.43
CA PRO A 588 13.57 31.13 13.63
C PRO A 588 14.24 30.83 12.28
N SER A 589 15.45 31.38 12.08
CA SER A 589 16.27 31.09 10.90
C SER A 589 16.59 29.59 10.78
N GLU A 590 16.86 28.96 11.93
CA GLU A 590 17.07 27.53 12.07
C GLU A 590 15.94 26.89 12.88
N GLY A 591 15.27 25.88 12.32
CA GLY A 591 14.18 25.14 12.98
C GLY A 591 12.79 25.46 12.42
N SER A 592 11.81 25.58 13.31
CA SER A 592 10.41 25.83 12.92
C SER A 592 9.59 26.47 14.02
N ALA A 593 8.66 27.35 13.64
CA ALA A 593 7.54 27.73 14.49
C ALA A 593 6.36 26.78 14.24
N LYS A 594 5.95 26.02 15.27
CA LYS A 594 4.76 25.18 15.20
C LYS A 594 3.54 26.08 15.41
N THR A 595 2.67 26.18 14.41
CA THR A 595 1.43 26.97 14.49
C THR A 595 0.22 26.08 14.74
N LEU A 596 -0.77 26.64 15.41
CA LEU A 596 -2.09 26.09 15.60
C LEU A 596 -3.12 27.19 15.33
N LEU A 597 -3.89 27.04 14.25
CA LEU A 597 -5.08 27.83 14.01
C LEU A 597 -6.27 27.08 14.61
N ARG A 598 -7.08 27.78 15.41
CA ARG A 598 -8.36 27.29 15.90
C ARG A 598 -9.45 28.20 15.37
N ILE A 599 -10.51 27.62 14.82
CA ILE A 599 -11.72 28.31 14.39
C ILE A 599 -12.89 27.75 15.20
N GLN A 600 -13.73 28.61 15.77
CA GLN A 600 -15.03 28.25 16.29
C GLN A 600 -16.06 28.55 15.21
N THR A 601 -16.80 27.53 14.79
CA THR A 601 -17.87 27.69 13.78
C THR A 601 -19.14 28.24 14.43
N PRO A 602 -20.01 28.90 13.66
CA PRO A 602 -21.30 29.33 14.17
C PRO A 602 -22.13 28.14 14.67
N HIS A 603 -22.88 28.34 15.77
CA HIS A 603 -23.76 27.32 16.35
C HIS A 603 -25.07 27.15 15.57
N ASP A 604 -25.50 28.19 14.87
CA ASP A 604 -26.72 28.23 14.06
C ASP A 604 -26.35 28.24 12.58
N ALA A 605 -27.05 27.45 11.77
CA ALA A 605 -26.80 27.31 10.34
C ALA A 605 -27.07 28.62 9.55
N GLU A 606 -27.85 29.55 10.13
CA GLU A 606 -28.15 30.85 9.54
C GLU A 606 -27.04 31.90 9.81
N SER A 607 -26.14 31.66 10.76
CA SER A 607 -25.04 32.58 11.06
C SER A 607 -23.81 32.25 10.23
N SER A 608 -23.20 33.27 9.62
CA SER A 608 -21.95 33.14 8.88
C SER A 608 -20.72 33.59 9.68
N HIS A 609 -20.83 33.76 11.01
CA HIS A 609 -19.76 34.31 11.84
C HIS A 609 -18.84 33.23 12.44
N TYR A 610 -17.54 33.41 12.25
CA TYR A 610 -16.48 32.53 12.73
C TYR A 610 -15.56 33.31 13.67
N ASN A 611 -15.14 32.65 14.76
CA ASN A 611 -14.14 33.20 15.66
C ASN A 611 -12.82 32.44 15.52
N SER A 612 -11.74 33.14 15.24
CA SER A 612 -10.46 32.51 14.92
C SER A 612 -9.34 33.01 15.82
N ALA A 613 -8.46 32.09 16.24
CA ALA A 613 -7.26 32.41 17.00
C ALA A 613 -6.05 31.63 16.50
N ILE A 614 -4.92 32.31 16.37
CA ILE A 614 -3.66 31.72 15.91
C ILE A 614 -2.65 31.70 17.06
N PHE A 615 -2.12 30.51 17.30
CA PHE A 615 -1.11 30.25 18.32
C PHE A 615 0.16 29.74 17.68
N SER A 616 1.31 29.99 18.30
CA SER A 616 2.55 29.34 17.92
C SER A 616 3.37 28.88 19.13
N ARG A 617 4.26 27.93 18.87
CA ARG A 617 5.25 27.43 19.80
C ARG A 617 6.56 27.15 19.07
N ILE A 618 7.66 27.65 19.61
CA ILE A 618 9.01 27.41 19.10
C ILE A 618 9.71 26.43 20.06
N GLY A 619 10.23 25.32 19.53
CA GLY A 619 10.84 24.25 20.33
C GLY A 619 9.89 23.69 21.41
N GLU A 620 10.39 23.61 22.64
CA GLU A 620 9.64 23.18 23.83
C GLU A 620 9.08 24.36 24.66
N GLY A 621 9.10 25.58 24.12
CA GLY A 621 8.58 26.77 24.82
C GLY A 621 7.07 26.73 25.07
N SER A 622 6.53 27.78 25.71
CA SER A 622 5.08 27.92 25.91
C SER A 622 4.37 28.35 24.62
N TRP A 623 3.08 27.99 24.50
CA TRP A 623 2.23 28.51 23.43
C TRP A 623 2.01 30.02 23.60
N THR A 624 2.10 30.76 22.50
CA THR A 624 1.83 32.20 22.44
C THR A 624 0.66 32.45 21.50
N LYS A 625 -0.32 33.25 21.93
CA LYS A 625 -1.41 33.74 21.08
C LYS A 625 -0.89 34.95 20.30
N HIS A 626 -1.08 34.96 18.99
CA HIS A 626 -0.58 36.00 18.09
C HIS A 626 -1.68 36.86 17.49
N CYS A 627 -2.75 36.20 17.02
CA CYS A 627 -3.84 36.86 16.32
C CYS A 627 -5.17 36.33 16.83
N PHE A 628 -6.14 37.23 16.97
CA PHE A 628 -7.55 36.92 17.16
C PHE A 628 -8.35 37.73 16.14
N VAL A 629 -9.35 37.10 15.52
CA VAL A 629 -10.15 37.74 14.49
C VAL A 629 -11.54 37.11 14.41
N ASN A 630 -12.55 37.95 14.25
CA ASN A 630 -13.89 37.51 13.84
C ASN A 630 -13.99 37.63 12.32
N SER A 631 -14.62 36.66 11.67
CA SER A 631 -14.81 36.70 10.22
C SER A 631 -16.20 36.24 9.83
N SER A 632 -16.76 36.79 8.75
CA SER A 632 -18.01 36.36 8.16
C SER A 632 -17.90 36.17 6.65
N ILE A 633 -18.72 35.26 6.12
CA ILE A 633 -18.81 35.05 4.67
C ILE A 633 -19.80 36.05 4.09
N VAL A 634 -19.38 36.70 3.01
CA VAL A 634 -20.21 37.64 2.25
C VAL A 634 -20.71 36.93 0.99
N SER A 635 -22.03 36.80 0.84
CA SER A 635 -22.69 36.09 -0.27
C SER A 635 -23.24 37.04 -1.33
N GLU A 636 -23.47 36.55 -2.54
CA GLU A 636 -24.16 37.32 -3.59
C GLU A 636 -25.61 37.63 -3.18
N GLY A 637 -25.96 38.92 -3.03
CA GLY A 637 -27.35 39.37 -2.79
C GLY A 637 -27.77 39.60 -1.33
N THR A 638 -26.87 39.47 -0.36
CA THR A 638 -27.16 39.74 1.06
C THR A 638 -27.21 41.24 1.39
N ASN A 639 -28.39 41.85 1.27
CA ASN A 639 -28.79 42.98 2.14
C ASN A 639 -29.36 42.38 3.43
N VAL A 640 -28.50 42.00 4.38
CA VAL A 640 -28.97 41.54 5.69
C VAL A 640 -29.20 42.77 6.58
N ASP A 641 -30.38 42.81 7.19
CA ASP A 641 -30.92 43.89 8.00
C ASP A 641 -29.88 44.61 8.87
N GLY A 642 -29.71 45.92 8.63
CA GLY A 642 -29.14 46.87 9.60
C GLY A 642 -27.61 47.01 9.70
N GLY A 643 -26.82 46.39 8.81
CA GLY A 643 -25.36 46.58 8.76
C GLY A 643 -24.87 46.94 7.36
N SER A 644 -24.01 47.97 7.25
CA SER A 644 -23.42 48.40 5.97
C SER A 644 -22.54 47.31 5.37
N ASP A 645 -23.03 46.59 4.35
CA ASP A 645 -22.22 45.65 3.58
C ASP A 645 -21.09 46.42 2.87
N LEU A 646 -19.84 46.18 3.29
CA LEU A 646 -18.65 46.81 2.72
C LEU A 646 -18.45 46.46 1.24
N ALA A 647 -18.94 45.30 0.80
CA ALA A 647 -18.90 44.85 -0.58
C ALA A 647 -20.02 45.47 -1.44
N SER A 648 -21.06 46.04 -0.83
CA SER A 648 -22.21 46.70 -1.50
C SER A 648 -22.26 48.22 -1.32
N PHE A 649 -21.40 48.79 -0.47
CA PHE A 649 -21.22 50.23 -0.34
C PHE A 649 -20.94 50.84 -1.73
N GLU A 650 -21.86 51.68 -2.23
CA GLU A 650 -21.93 52.22 -3.60
C GLU A 650 -20.57 52.17 -4.32
N TRP A 651 -20.28 51.07 -5.04
CA TRP A 651 -18.99 50.87 -5.70
C TRP A 651 -18.67 52.03 -6.66
N GLU A 652 -19.72 52.59 -7.26
CA GLU A 652 -19.70 53.82 -8.06
C GLU A 652 -19.14 55.04 -7.30
N THR A 653 -19.43 55.16 -6.01
CA THR A 653 -18.90 56.20 -5.12
C THR A 653 -17.40 56.01 -4.88
N GLN A 654 -16.90 54.77 -4.81
CA GLN A 654 -15.47 54.49 -4.70
C GLN A 654 -14.71 54.78 -6.00
N ILE A 655 -15.29 54.43 -7.15
CA ILE A 655 -14.74 54.78 -8.48
C ILE A 655 -14.62 56.30 -8.59
N SER A 656 -15.69 57.02 -8.25
CA SER A 656 -15.73 58.49 -8.28
C SER A 656 -14.70 59.11 -7.32
N ALA A 657 -14.54 58.55 -6.12
CA ALA A 657 -13.53 58.99 -5.16
C ALA A 657 -12.10 58.79 -5.68
N PHE A 658 -11.82 57.66 -6.33
CA PHE A 658 -10.52 57.39 -6.91
C PHE A 658 -10.16 58.37 -8.02
N ASP A 659 -11.11 58.63 -8.94
CA ASP A 659 -10.94 59.61 -10.01
C ASP A 659 -10.75 61.04 -9.48
N ALA A 660 -11.44 61.39 -8.39
CA ALA A 660 -11.24 62.67 -7.71
C ALA A 660 -9.83 62.76 -7.09
N ILE A 661 -9.38 61.72 -6.38
CA ILE A 661 -8.05 61.67 -5.74
C ILE A 661 -6.93 61.81 -6.77
N LYS A 662 -7.04 61.15 -7.93
CA LYS A 662 -6.06 61.27 -9.03
C LYS A 662 -5.89 62.70 -9.56
N ARG A 663 -6.92 63.55 -9.42
CA ARG A 663 -6.90 64.94 -9.90
C ARG A 663 -6.39 65.92 -8.85
N LEU A 664 -6.19 65.48 -7.60
CA LEU A 664 -5.68 66.35 -6.54
C LEU A 664 -4.20 66.71 -6.77
N PRO A 665 -3.77 67.91 -6.33
CA PRO A 665 -2.35 68.25 -6.25
C PRO A 665 -1.61 67.18 -5.44
N SER A 666 -0.64 66.53 -6.07
CA SER A 666 0.03 65.37 -5.51
C SER A 666 1.50 65.36 -5.88
N ARG A 667 2.28 64.62 -5.10
CA ARG A 667 3.69 64.36 -5.36
C ARG A 667 3.91 62.87 -5.57
N GLU A 668 4.67 62.52 -6.58
CA GLU A 668 5.15 61.16 -6.77
C GLU A 668 6.18 60.82 -5.69
N VAL A 669 6.06 59.63 -5.11
CA VAL A 669 6.99 59.10 -4.13
C VAL A 669 7.98 58.19 -4.86
N ASP A 670 9.26 58.48 -4.71
CA ASP A 670 10.33 57.55 -5.11
C ASP A 670 10.23 56.31 -4.22
N VAL A 671 9.70 55.23 -4.79
CA VAL A 671 9.45 53.96 -4.08
C VAL A 671 10.73 53.37 -3.50
N LYS A 672 11.87 53.57 -4.16
CA LYS A 672 13.15 53.07 -3.67
C LYS A 672 13.54 53.80 -2.38
N LYS A 673 13.46 55.13 -2.39
CA LYS A 673 13.70 55.95 -1.19
C LYS A 673 12.68 55.69 -0.09
N PHE A 674 11.44 55.37 -0.46
CA PHE A 674 10.42 54.97 0.51
C PHE A 674 10.85 53.72 1.28
N TYR A 675 11.24 52.64 0.61
CA TYR A 675 11.71 51.45 1.30
C TYR A 675 13.05 51.66 2.03
N GLU A 676 13.96 52.48 1.50
CA GLU A 676 15.17 52.91 2.23
C GLU A 676 14.80 53.65 3.54
N SER A 677 13.72 54.44 3.55
CA SER A 677 13.25 55.09 4.77
C SER A 677 12.66 54.10 5.79
N LEU A 678 11.99 53.05 5.31
CA LEU A 678 11.50 51.94 6.13
C LEU A 678 12.65 51.12 6.73
N ASP A 679 13.70 50.88 5.95
CA ASP A 679 14.92 50.22 6.42
C ASP A 679 15.55 50.94 7.63
N ASN A 680 15.58 52.29 7.58
CA ASN A 680 16.14 53.12 8.66
C ASN A 680 15.34 53.07 9.98
N VAL A 681 14.05 52.72 9.93
CA VAL A 681 13.21 52.53 11.13
C VAL A 681 13.09 51.06 11.53
N GLY A 682 13.92 50.19 10.93
CA GLY A 682 14.00 48.76 11.24
C GLY A 682 12.98 47.89 10.51
N MET A 683 12.26 48.41 9.52
CA MET A 683 11.33 47.62 8.69
C MET A 683 12.04 47.16 7.42
N ASN A 684 12.83 46.10 7.54
CA ASN A 684 13.73 45.60 6.52
C ASN A 684 13.07 44.58 5.59
N TYR A 685 12.13 45.04 4.77
CA TYR A 685 11.49 44.20 3.76
C TYR A 685 12.49 43.77 2.69
N GLY A 686 12.47 42.50 2.30
CA GLY A 686 13.23 41.92 1.18
C GLY A 686 12.43 41.94 -0.13
N PRO A 687 13.00 41.39 -1.22
CA PRO A 687 12.41 41.44 -2.56
C PRO A 687 10.96 40.98 -2.64
N SER A 688 10.57 39.90 -1.94
CA SER A 688 9.19 39.39 -1.97
C SER A 688 8.16 40.35 -1.39
N PHE A 689 8.54 41.32 -0.54
CA PHE A 689 7.64 42.30 0.11
C PHE A 689 7.80 43.74 -0.43
N ARG A 690 8.74 43.99 -1.35
CA ARG A 690 8.94 45.30 -2.00
C ARG A 690 8.10 45.45 -3.26
N ASN A 691 6.81 45.22 -3.14
CA ASN A 691 5.89 45.02 -4.27
C ASN A 691 5.20 46.30 -4.78
N LEU A 692 5.43 47.44 -4.12
CA LEU A 692 4.88 48.72 -4.55
C LEU A 692 5.53 49.13 -5.89
N ALA A 693 4.74 49.32 -6.93
CA ALA A 693 5.20 49.71 -8.26
C ALA A 693 5.20 51.24 -8.44
N SER A 694 4.20 51.91 -7.89
CA SER A 694 4.10 53.37 -7.88
C SER A 694 3.32 53.84 -6.67
N LEU A 695 3.64 55.03 -6.18
CA LEU A 695 2.91 55.67 -5.10
C LEU A 695 2.91 57.19 -5.30
N THR A 696 1.73 57.76 -5.23
CA THR A 696 1.50 59.20 -5.32
C THR A 696 0.74 59.64 -4.08
N VAL A 697 1.21 60.68 -3.41
CA VAL A 697 0.61 61.17 -2.16
C VAL A 697 0.18 62.62 -2.30
N SER A 698 -0.96 62.95 -1.70
CA SER A 698 -1.46 64.32 -1.54
C SER A 698 -1.51 64.65 -0.05
N PRO A 699 -0.41 65.16 0.54
CA PRO A 699 -0.31 65.34 2.00
C PRO A 699 -1.36 66.29 2.57
N GLU A 700 -1.69 67.37 1.85
CA GLU A 700 -2.67 68.38 2.28
C GLU A 700 -4.09 67.82 2.37
N ASN A 701 -4.41 66.85 1.51
CA ASN A 701 -5.73 66.21 1.47
C ASN A 701 -5.76 64.89 2.26
N GLY A 702 -4.62 64.43 2.78
CA GLY A 702 -4.52 63.17 3.52
C GLY A 702 -4.83 61.93 2.68
N CYS A 703 -4.57 61.98 1.37
CA CYS A 703 -4.87 60.89 0.44
C CYS A 703 -3.61 60.38 -0.27
N SER A 704 -3.66 59.15 -0.74
CA SER A 704 -2.62 58.48 -1.52
C SER A 704 -3.26 57.59 -2.57
N HIS A 705 -2.57 57.36 -3.68
CA HIS A 705 -2.95 56.33 -4.63
C HIS A 705 -1.71 55.70 -5.24
N GLY A 706 -1.83 54.44 -5.67
CA GLY A 706 -0.69 53.71 -6.18
C GLY A 706 -1.04 52.35 -6.73
N THR A 707 0.02 51.62 -7.03
CA THR A 707 -0.03 50.36 -7.73
C THR A 707 0.85 49.33 -7.03
N VAL A 708 0.34 48.12 -6.79
CA VAL A 708 1.07 47.01 -6.17
C VAL A 708 1.11 45.84 -7.15
N LYS A 709 2.26 45.19 -7.31
CA LYS A 709 2.45 44.02 -8.18
C LYS A 709 2.45 42.74 -7.38
N ILE A 710 1.87 41.68 -7.92
CA ILE A 710 1.99 40.33 -7.34
C ILE A 710 3.45 39.85 -7.50
N PRO A 711 4.14 39.48 -6.41
CA PRO A 711 5.51 38.95 -6.48
C PRO A 711 5.55 37.55 -7.10
N ASP A 712 6.72 37.13 -7.56
CA ASP A 712 6.97 35.75 -7.97
C ASP A 712 7.54 34.94 -6.78
N THR A 713 6.71 34.69 -5.77
CA THR A 713 7.06 33.87 -4.59
C THR A 713 7.37 32.44 -4.99
N ARG A 714 6.68 31.90 -5.99
CA ARG A 714 6.91 30.56 -6.55
C ARG A 714 8.36 30.35 -7.00
N SER A 715 8.99 31.35 -7.62
CA SER A 715 10.39 31.25 -8.09
C SER A 715 11.41 31.00 -6.98
N VAL A 716 11.11 31.39 -5.74
CA VAL A 716 12.00 31.18 -4.58
C VAL A 716 11.63 29.94 -3.76
N MET A 717 10.52 29.27 -4.07
CA MET A 717 10.08 28.06 -3.37
C MET A 717 10.87 26.82 -3.83
N PRO A 718 11.10 25.82 -2.95
CA PRO A 718 11.69 24.55 -3.36
C PRO A 718 10.92 23.91 -4.52
N TYR A 719 11.64 23.48 -5.57
CA TYR A 719 11.07 22.92 -6.80
C TYR A 719 10.16 23.86 -7.60
N GLU A 720 10.22 25.17 -7.33
CA GLU A 720 9.35 26.16 -7.96
C GLU A 720 7.87 25.77 -7.83
N TYR A 721 7.48 25.26 -6.66
CA TYR A 721 6.12 24.81 -6.38
C TYR A 721 5.57 25.55 -5.16
N GLU A 722 4.35 26.04 -5.30
CA GLU A 722 3.60 26.75 -4.27
C GLU A 722 2.14 26.31 -4.34
N PHE A 723 1.51 26.06 -3.19
CA PHE A 723 0.10 25.69 -3.15
C PHE A 723 -0.79 26.86 -3.57
N PRO A 724 -1.83 26.63 -4.40
CA PRO A 724 -2.77 27.67 -4.77
C PRO A 724 -3.48 28.25 -3.55
N HIS A 725 -3.54 29.57 -3.46
CA HIS A 725 -4.20 30.31 -2.39
C HIS A 725 -4.82 31.60 -2.97
N ILE A 726 -5.75 32.22 -2.25
CA ILE A 726 -6.56 33.33 -2.80
C ILE A 726 -5.74 34.60 -3.09
N ILE A 727 -4.85 34.98 -2.17
CA ILE A 727 -3.99 36.16 -2.28
C ILE A 727 -2.69 35.94 -1.53
N ASP A 728 -1.55 36.32 -2.12
CA ASP A 728 -0.25 36.13 -1.47
C ASP A 728 -0.11 36.98 -0.20
N PRO A 729 0.46 36.43 0.89
CA PRO A 729 0.76 37.20 2.09
C PRO A 729 1.55 38.48 1.84
N ALA A 730 2.53 38.41 0.93
CA ALA A 730 3.36 39.56 0.60
C ALA A 730 2.64 40.60 -0.27
N THR A 731 1.65 40.18 -1.06
CA THR A 731 0.78 41.09 -1.82
C THR A 731 -0.15 41.86 -0.89
N LEU A 732 -0.84 41.17 0.03
CA LEU A 732 -1.74 41.81 0.99
C LEU A 732 -0.98 42.74 1.96
N ASP A 733 0.22 42.35 2.38
CA ASP A 733 1.08 43.21 3.21
C ASP A 733 1.50 44.48 2.45
N ALA A 734 1.94 44.34 1.20
CA ALA A 734 2.32 45.48 0.37
C ALA A 734 1.16 46.42 0.02
N ILE A 735 -0.07 45.92 -0.01
CA ILE A 735 -1.27 46.76 -0.12
C ILE A 735 -1.33 47.77 1.05
N PHE A 736 -0.99 47.36 2.28
CA PHE A 736 -0.94 48.28 3.42
C PHE A 736 0.13 49.37 3.26
N HIS A 737 1.21 49.12 2.51
CA HIS A 737 2.25 50.12 2.24
C HIS A 737 1.75 51.32 1.42
N LEU A 738 0.60 51.24 0.75
CA LEU A 738 -0.03 52.40 0.09
C LEU A 738 -0.31 53.54 1.07
N LEU A 739 -0.54 53.22 2.35
CA LEU A 739 -0.73 54.20 3.42
C LEU A 739 0.57 54.60 4.13
N ALA A 740 1.72 54.10 3.68
CA ALA A 740 3.04 54.36 4.26
C ALA A 740 3.13 54.01 5.76
N ALA A 741 2.46 52.94 6.21
CA ALA A 741 2.42 52.55 7.61
C ALA A 741 2.22 51.04 7.82
N VAL A 742 2.54 50.57 9.03
CA VAL A 742 2.36 49.17 9.46
C VAL A 742 1.04 49.02 10.22
N PRO A 743 0.22 48.00 9.89
CA PRO A 743 -1.06 47.75 10.55
C PRO A 743 -0.87 47.29 12.00
N TYR A 744 -1.60 47.91 12.94
CA TYR A 744 -1.66 47.48 14.35
C TYR A 744 -3.04 46.96 14.73
N LEU A 745 -4.08 47.72 14.41
CA LEU A 745 -5.47 47.34 14.59
C LEU A 745 -6.22 47.64 13.30
N LEU A 746 -7.09 46.73 12.92
CA LEU A 746 -7.92 46.85 11.75
C LEU A 746 -9.37 46.55 12.16
N GLU A 747 -10.26 47.51 11.91
CA GLU A 747 -11.65 47.39 12.33
C GLU A 747 -12.44 46.48 11.39
N ARG A 748 -12.31 46.71 10.08
CA ARG A 748 -12.93 45.86 9.06
C ARG A 748 -12.07 45.70 7.83
N LEU A 749 -11.99 44.47 7.32
CA LEU A 749 -11.26 44.12 6.11
C LEU A 749 -12.10 43.17 5.28
N PHE A 750 -12.42 43.55 4.06
CA PHE A 750 -13.03 42.65 3.09
C PHE A 750 -11.98 42.17 2.09
N ILE A 751 -11.92 40.86 1.85
CA ILE A 751 -11.11 40.22 0.81
C ILE A 751 -12.02 39.42 -0.12
N SER A 752 -12.02 39.78 -1.40
CA SER A 752 -12.76 39.03 -2.42
C SER A 752 -12.12 37.67 -2.70
N PHE A 753 -12.91 36.68 -3.09
CA PHE A 753 -12.37 35.42 -3.64
C PHE A 753 -11.91 35.54 -5.11
N LYS A 754 -12.32 36.60 -5.81
CA LYS A 754 -11.94 36.86 -7.21
C LYS A 754 -10.73 37.79 -7.26
N GLN A 755 -9.54 37.28 -7.06
CA GLN A 755 -8.31 38.07 -7.09
C GLN A 755 -7.62 38.04 -8.47
N PRO A 756 -6.90 39.10 -8.89
CA PRO A 756 -5.89 39.01 -9.95
C PRO A 756 -4.93 37.84 -9.68
N GLN A 757 -4.57 37.08 -10.71
CA GLN A 757 -3.76 35.86 -10.58
C GLN A 757 -2.44 35.99 -11.34
N GLY A 758 -1.39 35.35 -10.83
CA GLY A 758 -0.09 35.23 -11.47
C GLY A 758 0.88 36.38 -11.17
N ALA A 759 2.18 36.05 -11.11
CA ALA A 759 3.24 37.00 -10.87
C ALA A 759 3.24 38.14 -11.89
N GLY A 760 3.42 39.37 -11.41
CA GLY A 760 3.41 40.59 -12.22
C GLY A 760 2.03 41.20 -12.46
N SER A 761 0.94 40.48 -12.17
CA SER A 761 -0.41 41.06 -12.15
C SER A 761 -0.50 42.20 -11.14
N VAL A 762 -1.45 43.11 -11.37
CA VAL A 762 -1.43 44.43 -10.75
C VAL A 762 -2.71 44.72 -9.97
N PHE A 763 -2.51 45.26 -8.78
CA PHE A 763 -3.52 45.90 -7.95
C PHE A 763 -3.37 47.42 -8.05
N THR A 764 -4.48 48.13 -8.17
CA THR A 764 -4.50 49.60 -8.13
C THR A 764 -5.49 50.09 -7.09
N GLY A 765 -5.10 51.11 -6.34
CA GLY A 765 -5.89 51.51 -5.17
C GLY A 765 -5.55 52.89 -4.64
N PHE A 766 -6.33 53.31 -3.66
CA PHE A 766 -6.11 54.56 -2.93
C PHE A 766 -6.33 54.38 -1.45
N GLY A 767 -5.59 55.17 -0.68
CA GLY A 767 -5.73 55.30 0.76
C GLY A 767 -6.15 56.71 1.15
N GLN A 768 -7.05 56.85 2.12
CA GLN A 768 -7.56 58.13 2.60
C GLN A 768 -7.59 58.16 4.12
N LYS A 769 -7.12 59.26 4.72
CA LYS A 769 -7.18 59.46 6.16
C LYS A 769 -8.63 59.50 6.65
N ALA A 770 -8.94 58.72 7.68
CA ALA A 770 -10.24 58.74 8.34
C ALA A 770 -10.26 59.84 9.43
N ASN A 771 -11.33 60.64 9.47
CA ASN A 771 -11.52 61.65 10.50
C ASN A 771 -11.96 60.98 11.82
N ARG A 772 -11.10 60.98 12.83
CA ARG A 772 -11.42 60.52 14.20
C ARG A 772 -11.04 61.56 15.25
N SER A 773 -11.77 61.54 16.37
CA SER A 773 -11.61 62.44 17.51
C SER A 773 -10.36 62.18 18.36
N ASP A 774 -9.77 60.99 18.25
CA ASP A 774 -8.60 60.57 19.03
C ASP A 774 -7.28 60.84 18.28
N LYS A 775 -6.20 61.07 19.05
CA LYS A 775 -4.83 61.36 18.55
C LYS A 775 -4.19 60.23 17.72
N GLN A 776 -4.93 59.23 17.27
CA GLN A 776 -4.44 58.10 16.49
C GLN A 776 -4.67 58.32 14.99
N LEU A 777 -3.69 57.97 14.16
CA LEU A 777 -3.79 58.07 12.71
C LEU A 777 -4.62 56.87 12.19
N ALA A 778 -5.85 57.13 11.76
CA ALA A 778 -6.71 56.13 11.13
C ALA A 778 -6.82 56.40 9.61
N ALA A 779 -6.86 55.35 8.79
CA ALA A 779 -7.05 55.46 7.36
C ALA A 779 -7.88 54.31 6.77
N ASP A 780 -8.54 54.60 5.65
CA ASP A 780 -9.26 53.63 4.84
C ASP A 780 -8.44 53.35 3.58
N LEU A 781 -8.56 52.14 3.04
CA LEU A 781 -7.85 51.68 1.85
C LEU A 781 -8.81 50.90 0.95
N VAL A 782 -8.81 51.21 -0.34
CA VAL A 782 -9.62 50.50 -1.33
C VAL A 782 -8.75 50.13 -2.51
N VAL A 783 -8.76 48.86 -2.88
CA VAL A 783 -7.94 48.31 -3.95
C VAL A 783 -8.78 47.43 -4.88
N SER A 784 -8.53 47.58 -6.18
CA SER A 784 -9.13 46.80 -7.26
C SER A 784 -8.07 46.26 -8.22
N ASP A 785 -8.51 45.57 -9.27
CA ASP A 785 -7.67 45.21 -10.41
C ASP A 785 -7.36 46.45 -11.29
N GLU A 786 -6.55 46.26 -12.33
CA GLU A 786 -6.17 47.36 -13.24
C GLU A 786 -7.38 48.00 -13.94
N CYS A 787 -8.42 47.22 -14.21
CA CYS A 787 -9.65 47.66 -14.86
C CYS A 787 -10.69 48.27 -13.90
N TRP A 788 -10.43 48.29 -12.59
CA TRP A 788 -11.40 48.71 -11.57
C TRP A 788 -12.75 47.98 -11.67
N SER A 789 -12.72 46.68 -11.96
CA SER A 789 -13.92 45.89 -12.25
C SER A 789 -14.84 45.70 -11.03
N GLU A 790 -14.25 45.37 -9.87
CA GLU A 790 -14.95 45.15 -8.60
C GLU A 790 -13.96 45.31 -7.42
N PRO A 791 -14.42 45.55 -6.19
CA PRO A 791 -13.51 45.67 -5.05
C PRO A 791 -12.82 44.33 -4.77
N LYS A 792 -11.49 44.37 -4.64
CA LYS A 792 -10.65 43.19 -4.36
C LYS A 792 -10.23 43.11 -2.90
N VAL A 793 -9.83 44.26 -2.34
CA VAL A 793 -9.53 44.44 -0.93
C VAL A 793 -10.07 45.79 -0.47
N ILE A 794 -10.83 45.80 0.62
CA ILE A 794 -11.30 47.03 1.28
C ILE A 794 -10.87 46.97 2.74
N VAL A 795 -10.21 48.03 3.22
CA VAL A 795 -9.85 48.22 4.62
C VAL A 795 -10.56 49.46 5.14
N LYS A 796 -11.23 49.33 6.28
CA LYS A 796 -11.80 50.45 7.03
C LYS A 796 -11.18 50.54 8.41
N GLY A 797 -10.91 51.78 8.83
CA GLY A 797 -10.43 52.06 10.18
C GLY A 797 -9.09 51.40 10.46
N LEU A 798 -8.16 51.41 9.51
CA LEU A 798 -6.80 50.96 9.76
C LEU A 798 -6.12 51.92 10.73
N ILE A 799 -5.89 51.48 11.97
CA ILE A 799 -5.19 52.26 12.98
C ILE A 799 -3.70 51.99 12.87
N MET A 800 -2.97 53.07 12.61
CA MET A 800 -1.51 53.06 12.52
C MET A 800 -0.94 53.58 13.83
N ARG A 801 -0.16 52.75 14.52
CA ARG A 801 0.62 53.19 15.68
C ARG A 801 2.01 53.59 15.20
N GLN A 802 2.46 54.78 15.60
CA GLN A 802 3.87 55.14 15.42
C GLN A 802 4.71 54.11 16.19
N VAL A 803 5.78 53.58 15.59
CA VAL A 803 6.68 52.62 16.26
C VAL A 803 7.40 53.33 17.41
N SER A 804 6.70 53.52 18.52
CA SER A 804 7.21 54.05 19.77
C SER A 804 7.87 52.89 20.51
N SER A 805 9.20 52.92 20.59
CA SER A 805 10.08 52.63 21.73
C SER A 805 9.68 51.69 22.90
N ASP A 806 8.57 50.95 22.88
CA ASP A 806 8.17 50.04 23.97
C ASP A 806 8.87 48.67 23.87
N LEU A 807 9.55 48.38 22.75
CA LEU A 807 10.50 47.26 22.64
C LEU A 807 11.86 47.55 23.29
N SER A 808 12.09 48.78 23.78
CA SER A 808 13.33 49.17 24.47
C SER A 808 13.52 48.50 25.84
N ASN A 809 12.46 47.96 26.45
CA ASN A 809 12.58 47.25 27.73
C ASN A 809 13.27 45.86 27.63
N ILE A 810 13.57 45.40 26.42
CA ILE A 810 14.29 44.14 26.20
C ILE A 810 15.78 44.38 25.88
N PHE A 811 16.15 45.59 25.44
CA PHE A 811 17.53 45.95 25.11
C PHE A 811 17.81 47.40 25.49
N SER A 812 18.35 47.62 26.69
CA SER A 812 18.88 48.90 27.12
C SER A 812 20.20 49.24 26.41
N ASP A 813 20.44 50.54 26.23
CA ASP A 813 21.64 51.19 25.66
C ASP A 813 21.66 51.44 24.15
N SER A 814 20.74 52.29 23.66
CA SER A 814 21.16 53.37 22.75
C SER A 814 20.15 54.53 22.76
N ALA A 815 20.67 55.74 22.97
CA ALA A 815 19.91 56.98 22.97
C ALA A 815 19.43 57.31 21.55
N MET A 816 18.12 57.23 21.30
CA MET A 816 17.50 57.76 20.09
C MET A 816 17.28 59.27 20.23
N THR A 817 18.04 60.04 19.47
CA THR A 817 17.90 61.49 19.26
C THR A 817 16.60 61.79 18.53
N SER A 818 15.65 62.47 19.18
CA SER A 818 14.55 63.11 18.45
C SER A 818 15.09 64.32 17.69
N GLU A 819 14.88 64.38 16.37
CA GLU A 819 15.13 65.61 15.62
C GLU A 819 14.19 66.70 16.11
N LYS A 820 14.69 67.58 16.98
CA LYS A 820 13.97 68.76 17.43
C LYS A 820 13.90 69.75 16.27
N LYS A 821 12.76 69.80 15.58
CA LYS A 821 12.45 70.81 14.54
C LYS A 821 12.33 72.24 15.07
N THR A 822 12.32 72.40 16.39
CA THR A 822 12.27 73.69 17.06
C THR A 822 13.52 73.87 17.92
N THR A 823 14.11 75.06 17.85
CA THR A 823 15.20 75.47 18.74
C THR A 823 14.61 76.26 19.90
N ASN A 824 14.92 75.88 21.14
CA ASN A 824 14.58 76.70 22.29
C ASN A 824 15.67 77.74 22.51
N ILE A 825 15.30 79.02 22.46
CA ILE A 825 16.17 80.11 22.91
C ILE A 825 16.09 80.16 24.43
N VAL A 826 17.15 79.70 25.09
CA VAL A 826 17.26 79.74 26.56
C VAL A 826 18.09 80.97 26.95
N TRP A 827 17.43 81.95 27.58
CA TRP A 827 18.09 83.10 28.16
C TRP A 827 18.66 82.74 29.53
N LYS A 828 19.96 82.97 29.74
CA LYS A 828 20.61 82.88 31.05
C LYS A 828 21.23 84.24 31.42
N ALA A 829 21.44 84.48 32.71
CA ALA A 829 22.06 85.72 33.19
C ALA A 829 23.52 85.83 32.70
N ASP A 830 23.96 87.02 32.31
CA ASP A 830 25.35 87.29 31.90
C ASP A 830 26.26 87.34 33.15
N PRO A 831 27.28 86.47 33.28
CA PRO A 831 28.21 86.46 34.41
C PRO A 831 28.93 87.78 34.66
N GLU A 832 29.26 88.56 33.61
CA GLU A 832 29.93 89.85 33.77
C GLU A 832 29.00 90.92 34.37
N SER A 833 27.69 90.79 34.13
CA SER A 833 26.69 91.69 34.70
C SER A 833 26.55 91.50 36.22
N LEU A 834 26.92 90.32 36.72
CA LEU A 834 26.91 89.97 38.15
C LEU A 834 28.16 90.47 38.88
N LEU A 835 29.30 90.61 38.19
CA LEU A 835 30.56 91.11 38.76
C LEU A 835 30.62 92.66 38.84
N ARG A 836 29.78 93.38 38.09
CA ARG A 836 29.82 94.86 37.98
C ARG A 836 28.87 95.60 38.94
N ARG A 837 28.15 94.92 39.85
CA ARG A 837 27.15 95.56 40.74
C ARG A 837 27.63 95.61 42.19
N SER A 838 27.66 96.81 42.76
CA SER A 838 27.88 97.02 44.21
C SER A 838 26.67 96.52 45.00
N GLU A 839 26.90 95.58 45.92
CA GLU A 839 26.14 95.02 47.08
C GLU A 839 24.64 95.33 47.37
N ALA A 840 23.89 96.05 46.54
CA ALA A 840 22.47 96.31 46.75
C ALA A 840 21.67 95.89 45.51
N ALA A 841 20.81 94.88 45.71
CA ALA A 841 19.83 94.29 44.78
C ALA A 841 20.37 93.20 43.82
N VAL A 842 20.60 92.00 44.37
CA VAL A 842 20.42 90.75 43.63
C VAL A 842 18.95 90.33 43.80
N PRO A 843 18.16 90.16 42.72
CA PRO A 843 16.82 89.56 42.82
C PRO A 843 16.90 88.13 43.36
N SER A 844 16.00 87.75 44.26
CA SER A 844 15.99 86.46 44.99
C SER A 844 15.83 85.20 44.13
N TYR A 845 15.82 85.31 42.80
CA TYR A 845 15.70 84.18 41.87
C TYR A 845 17.02 83.82 41.16
N ILE A 846 18.13 84.52 41.45
CA ILE A 846 19.46 84.20 40.92
C ILE A 846 20.30 83.59 42.05
N GLU A 847 20.04 82.34 42.39
CA GLU A 847 20.97 81.55 43.21
C GLU A 847 21.98 80.87 42.28
N ILE A 848 23.22 81.35 42.30
CA ILE A 848 24.33 80.63 41.67
C ILE A 848 24.80 79.58 42.68
N ALA A 849 24.49 78.31 42.41
CA ALA A 849 24.87 77.19 43.25
C ALA A 849 26.38 76.92 43.14
N GLY A 850 27.18 77.75 43.81
CA GLY A 850 28.63 77.62 43.90
C GLY A 850 29.37 77.74 42.55
N LEU A 851 30.61 77.25 42.52
CA LEU A 851 31.51 77.34 41.37
C LEU A 851 30.93 76.68 40.11
N GLN A 852 30.23 75.55 40.27
CA GLN A 852 29.63 74.82 39.15
C GLN A 852 28.56 75.65 38.44
N GLY A 853 27.63 76.27 39.18
CA GLY A 853 26.61 77.14 38.59
C GLY A 853 27.20 78.35 37.86
N TRP A 854 28.35 78.87 38.33
CA TRP A 854 29.03 79.98 37.66
C TRP A 854 29.69 79.53 36.34
N LEU A 855 30.37 78.38 36.35
CA LEU A 855 30.99 77.80 35.16
C LEU A 855 29.96 77.43 34.09
N GLU A 856 28.78 76.95 34.48
CA GLU A 856 27.68 76.67 33.55
C GLU A 856 27.15 77.94 32.86
N LEU A 857 27.16 79.09 33.54
CA LEU A 857 26.77 80.36 32.94
C LEU A 857 27.85 80.88 31.97
N GLU A 858 29.13 80.70 32.29
CA GLU A 858 30.21 81.10 31.37
C GLU A 858 30.33 80.19 30.15
N CYS A 859 30.15 78.88 30.31
CA CYS A 859 30.05 77.96 29.18
C CYS A 859 28.83 78.25 28.29
N HIS A 860 27.73 78.76 28.87
CA HIS A 860 26.57 79.22 28.10
C HIS A 860 26.83 80.50 27.31
N LYS A 861 27.67 81.41 27.83
CA LYS A 861 28.04 82.68 27.16
C LYS A 861 29.13 82.51 26.11
N SER A 862 30.14 81.70 26.40
CA SER A 862 31.38 81.60 25.61
C SER A 862 31.48 80.24 24.94
N ASN A 863 31.18 80.21 23.64
CA ASN A 863 31.20 78.97 22.87
C ASN A 863 32.65 78.45 22.72
N GLY A 864 32.94 77.26 23.26
CA GLY A 864 34.26 76.62 23.17
C GLY A 864 35.11 76.67 24.46
N LEU A 865 34.60 77.22 25.56
CA LEU A 865 35.28 77.18 26.86
C LEU A 865 35.34 75.72 27.38
N ARG A 866 36.54 75.24 27.71
CA ARG A 866 36.74 73.93 28.35
C ARG A 866 37.27 74.15 29.76
N VAL A 867 36.56 73.64 30.76
CA VAL A 867 36.90 73.84 32.17
C VAL A 867 37.28 72.50 32.78
N LEU A 868 38.46 72.43 33.40
CA LEU A 868 38.91 71.26 34.15
C LEU A 868 38.80 71.59 35.65
N LEU A 869 37.87 70.93 36.34
CA LEU A 869 37.72 71.03 37.79
C LEU A 869 38.61 69.97 38.46
N VAL A 870 39.53 70.39 39.34
CA VAL A 870 40.39 69.48 40.11
C VAL A 870 40.23 69.81 41.60
N GLY A 871 39.65 68.90 42.38
CA GLY A 871 39.45 69.06 43.82
C GLY A 871 39.19 67.72 44.54
N ASN A 872 39.80 67.55 45.72
CA ASN A 872 39.82 66.31 46.52
C ASN A 872 38.66 66.19 47.52
N THR A 873 37.40 66.36 47.10
CA THR A 873 36.17 65.88 47.79
C THR A 873 34.94 66.38 47.04
N LEU A 874 34.40 65.58 46.12
CA LEU A 874 33.01 65.68 45.65
C LEU A 874 32.52 64.26 45.35
N ASP A 875 31.55 63.79 46.14
CA ASP A 875 30.80 62.56 45.89
C ASP A 875 29.81 62.79 44.73
N GLY A 876 29.80 61.88 43.77
CA GLY A 876 28.72 61.73 42.78
C GLY A 876 28.95 62.40 41.43
N ASP A 877 29.17 61.55 40.43
CA ASP A 877 28.91 61.74 38.99
C ASP A 877 29.00 63.16 38.41
N VAL A 878 30.20 63.53 37.96
CA VAL A 878 30.37 64.49 36.86
C VAL A 878 31.46 64.00 35.92
N LEU A 879 31.04 63.36 34.83
CA LEU A 879 31.76 63.34 33.56
C LEU A 879 30.82 63.93 32.51
N SER A 880 31.11 65.18 32.15
CA SER A 880 30.99 65.66 30.77
C SER A 880 32.03 66.75 30.53
#